data_AF-A0A6S8B7V4-F1
#
_entry.id   AF-A0A6S8B7V4-F1
#
_cell.length_a   1.000
_cell.length_b   1.000
_cell.length_c   1.000
_cell.angle_alpha   90.00
_cell.angle_beta   90.00
_cell.angle_gamma   90.00
#
_symmetry.space_group_name_H-M   'P 1'
#
loop_
_entity.id
_entity.type
_entity.pdbx_description
1 polymer ?
#
loop_
_entity_poly.entity_id
_entity_poly.type
_entity_poly.pdbx_seq_one_letter_code
_entity_poly.pdbx_strand_id
1 'polypeptide(L)'
;ATAYDLATLLKEIKSGKTHVKGEDLFLSDSDCRKIGNVLAKNETLEELDLAETEVGDRGAANLAASLRDNKTLSILNLSDNNCADQTTEAFLQLLKVNGTLTKIQLTGNYCDDKYVKELNLALRKNKTNKDLFLLHYENFENALKYGVKGPWGMSKLMIVGQGRAGKTATVKTLLGQAFSPDVESTVGISLTQTKTTTTDSGWGIAQEKTKDEAILPYMKGKKKEVLGEHKVDFAATVAAKVAVKRVETQAQKLRNERPSLARFVSKMPSTKMVAKQAKKEKKRKEKVSSKYNKKAKGNRKAELVIDDDIGDYDSEEGEEEGPPIMDHDTVFKKYNVKLITKAQNNLNSLAFTIWDYGGQKVFYTLHHLFLTKYGVYILVFDMREILSDEDEATTYLTFWLNSIRLHAQEAPVLLIGTFHDHVKSTQDLGEIDQVIGNLIAAFPQVETDKVYNRNFFPLDNTLPMNPKENVKNGDAEHIKANIERVSRNQEHVKREVSLRWLRCLDLMLEDDSKSKLSLSEVKTMAEKSGLTSSDEIMAMLHIFNELGVITHMTSTDALKQVITTNPQWLLDALSMIIRDSTLHMFDLNEMEKMGLEGEAVTLMNKGIASRDLLEHLWNPSEVTFLLDLMRRTLLLSEWRFGDTKQKRYMVPSLLQDDHHTKPKEFKGDRFVFDFSQSYLPVGVFSRLVCLCVGYCGVNASSKTPEPILHKNNAQMWLNENENSKVTLLENKQKVWVVVEHSSVAHIALSMSLAMMSKLNEDAMGDGLEYATLIVTGKKAIRFVDAKKQRLEPWFHTSEGQTEKNRNPQAKIGVEDFLAAF
;
A
#
# COMPACT_ATOMS: atom_id res chain seq x y z
N ALA A 1 -51.76 -21.20 49.98
CA ALA A 1 -50.55 -20.71 49.31
C ALA A 1 -49.43 -21.68 49.63
N THR A 2 -48.97 -22.45 48.64
CA THR A 2 -47.78 -23.30 48.79
C THR A 2 -46.59 -22.38 49.01
N ALA A 3 -45.90 -22.51 50.13
CA ALA A 3 -44.69 -21.75 50.42
C ALA A 3 -43.70 -21.96 49.27
N TYR A 4 -43.18 -20.86 48.71
CA TYR A 4 -42.10 -20.91 47.74
C TYR A 4 -40.89 -21.52 48.47
N ASP A 5 -40.39 -22.65 47.99
CA ASP A 5 -39.31 -23.41 48.64
C ASP A 5 -38.12 -23.60 47.69
N LEU A 6 -36.97 -24.00 48.25
CA LEU A 6 -35.75 -24.23 47.46
C LEU A 6 -35.98 -25.23 46.31
N ALA A 7 -36.83 -26.24 46.50
CA ALA A 7 -37.13 -27.23 45.46
C ALA A 7 -37.82 -26.59 44.26
N THR A 8 -38.72 -25.64 44.50
CA THR A 8 -39.39 -24.83 43.49
C THR A 8 -38.39 -23.96 42.74
N LEU A 9 -37.53 -23.22 43.45
CA LEU A 9 -36.48 -22.40 42.83
C LEU A 9 -35.53 -23.22 41.94
N LEU A 10 -35.06 -24.38 42.43
CA LEU A 10 -34.18 -25.25 41.65
C LEU A 10 -34.87 -25.83 40.41
N LYS A 11 -36.19 -26.06 40.47
CA LYS A 11 -36.98 -26.49 39.31
C LYS A 11 -37.13 -25.35 38.30
N GLU A 12 -37.35 -24.13 38.76
CA GLU A 12 -37.44 -22.93 37.91
C GLU A 12 -36.14 -22.69 37.15
N ILE A 13 -34.99 -22.72 37.85
CA ILE A 13 -33.66 -22.59 37.24
C ILE A 13 -33.45 -23.67 36.17
N LYS A 14 -33.93 -24.90 36.37
CA LYS A 14 -33.81 -26.00 35.40
C LYS A 14 -34.83 -25.97 34.25
N SER A 15 -35.85 -25.12 34.33
CA SER A 15 -36.99 -25.17 33.41
C SER A 15 -36.78 -24.46 32.08
N GLY A 16 -35.56 -23.95 31.81
CA GLY A 16 -35.22 -23.26 30.58
C GLY A 16 -35.58 -21.77 30.55
N LYS A 17 -36.05 -21.22 31.68
CA LYS A 17 -36.33 -19.78 31.84
C LYS A 17 -35.05 -18.96 31.68
N THR A 18 -35.19 -17.75 31.17
CA THR A 18 -34.11 -16.74 31.08
C THR A 18 -34.04 -15.85 32.31
N HIS A 19 -35.15 -15.71 33.06
CA HIS A 19 -35.24 -14.90 34.27
C HIS A 19 -35.92 -15.71 35.38
N VAL A 20 -35.30 -15.77 36.56
CA VAL A 20 -35.85 -16.48 37.73
C VAL A 20 -35.67 -15.63 38.97
N LYS A 21 -36.70 -15.60 39.83
CA LYS A 21 -36.67 -14.88 41.11
C LYS A 21 -36.81 -15.85 42.29
N GLY A 22 -36.06 -15.59 43.34
CA GLY A 22 -36.00 -16.35 44.58
C GLY A 22 -36.74 -15.70 45.74
N GLU A 23 -37.96 -15.19 45.54
CA GLU A 23 -38.70 -14.41 46.55
C GLU A 23 -39.02 -15.23 47.83
N ASP A 24 -38.97 -14.58 49.00
CA ASP A 24 -39.37 -15.12 50.31
C ASP A 24 -38.63 -16.42 50.75
N LEU A 25 -37.36 -16.59 50.36
CA LEU A 25 -36.55 -17.77 50.71
C LEU A 25 -35.45 -17.46 51.71
N PHE A 26 -35.35 -18.26 52.78
CA PHE A 26 -34.17 -18.29 53.64
C PHE A 26 -33.13 -19.26 53.07
N LEU A 27 -32.06 -18.73 52.45
CA LEU A 27 -31.03 -19.54 51.80
C LEU A 27 -29.80 -19.74 52.70
N SER A 28 -29.60 -20.98 53.15
CA SER A 28 -28.35 -21.34 53.83
C SER A 28 -27.15 -21.40 52.86
N ASP A 29 -25.92 -21.39 53.39
CA ASP A 29 -24.70 -21.60 52.60
C ASP A 29 -24.75 -22.89 51.76
N SER A 30 -25.37 -23.94 52.30
CA SER A 30 -25.58 -25.22 51.63
C SER A 30 -26.55 -25.10 50.46
N ASP A 31 -27.57 -24.24 50.58
CA ASP A 31 -28.58 -24.04 49.54
C ASP A 31 -28.01 -23.21 48.39
N CYS A 32 -27.21 -22.19 48.70
CA CYS A 32 -26.41 -21.45 47.71
C CYS A 32 -25.49 -22.38 46.90
N ARG A 33 -24.88 -23.39 47.54
CA ARG A 33 -24.08 -24.42 46.84
C ARG A 33 -24.93 -25.28 45.91
N LYS A 34 -26.14 -25.68 46.32
CA LYS A 34 -27.06 -26.44 45.46
C LYS A 34 -27.51 -25.61 44.26
N ILE A 35 -27.82 -24.32 44.46
CA ILE A 35 -28.15 -23.37 43.40
C ILE A 35 -26.96 -23.24 42.44
N GLY A 36 -25.76 -23.00 42.96
CA GLY A 36 -24.52 -22.90 42.18
C GLY A 36 -24.27 -24.12 41.29
N ASN A 37 -24.43 -25.33 41.82
CA ASN A 37 -24.27 -26.57 41.04
C ASN A 37 -25.24 -26.69 39.86
N VAL A 38 -26.45 -26.15 40.00
CA VAL A 38 -27.44 -26.13 38.92
C VAL A 38 -27.08 -25.04 37.91
N LEU A 39 -26.69 -23.86 38.37
CA LEU A 39 -26.25 -22.75 37.51
C LEU A 39 -25.03 -23.12 36.68
N ALA A 40 -24.06 -23.86 37.24
CA ALA A 40 -22.85 -24.26 36.54
C ALA A 40 -23.13 -25.05 35.24
N LYS A 41 -24.27 -25.75 35.16
CA LYS A 41 -24.71 -26.54 34.00
C LYS A 41 -25.88 -25.92 33.25
N ASN A 42 -26.34 -24.75 33.68
CA ASN A 42 -27.48 -24.09 33.07
C ASN A 42 -27.04 -23.34 31.80
N GLU A 43 -27.80 -23.51 30.73
CA GLU A 43 -27.50 -22.97 29.39
C GLU A 43 -28.55 -21.94 28.91
N THR A 44 -29.44 -21.48 29.79
CA THR A 44 -30.57 -20.61 29.39
C THR A 44 -30.78 -19.39 30.27
N LEU A 45 -30.43 -19.46 31.55
CA LEU A 45 -30.72 -18.43 32.54
C LEU A 45 -29.75 -17.26 32.36
N GLU A 46 -30.31 -16.07 32.17
CA GLU A 46 -29.62 -14.81 31.94
C GLU A 46 -29.66 -13.89 33.17
N GLU A 47 -30.74 -13.95 33.94
CA GLU A 47 -30.95 -13.18 35.17
C GLU A 47 -31.44 -14.06 36.32
N LEU A 48 -30.78 -13.93 37.47
CA LEU A 48 -31.17 -14.56 38.72
C LEU A 48 -31.31 -13.51 39.80
N ASP A 49 -32.50 -13.40 40.37
CA ASP A 49 -32.80 -12.52 41.49
C ASP A 49 -32.88 -13.31 42.80
N LEU A 50 -31.97 -13.02 43.73
CA LEU A 50 -31.92 -13.58 45.09
C LEU A 50 -31.93 -12.45 46.13
N ALA A 51 -32.54 -11.30 45.82
CA ALA A 51 -32.69 -10.24 46.81
C ALA A 51 -33.53 -10.70 48.01
N GLU A 52 -33.21 -10.21 49.20
CA GLU A 52 -33.93 -10.51 50.44
C GLU A 52 -33.99 -12.01 50.80
N THR A 53 -32.90 -12.77 50.56
CA THR A 53 -32.85 -14.23 50.80
C THR A 53 -31.88 -14.69 51.90
N GLU A 54 -31.41 -13.76 52.73
CA GLU A 54 -30.41 -13.98 53.79
C GLU A 54 -29.07 -14.58 53.33
N VAL A 55 -28.69 -14.39 52.06
CA VAL A 55 -27.39 -14.88 51.55
C VAL A 55 -26.25 -14.16 52.28
N GLY A 56 -25.42 -14.93 52.97
CA GLY A 56 -24.18 -14.45 53.58
C GLY A 56 -22.94 -14.63 52.69
N ASP A 57 -21.79 -14.12 53.15
CA ASP A 57 -20.52 -14.18 52.41
C ASP A 57 -20.12 -15.57 51.90
N ARG A 58 -20.34 -16.61 52.71
CA ARG A 58 -20.04 -18.00 52.33
C ARG A 58 -20.98 -18.52 51.26
N GLY A 59 -22.27 -18.17 51.33
CA GLY A 59 -23.26 -18.45 50.30
C GLY A 59 -22.88 -17.78 48.97
N ALA A 60 -22.56 -16.49 49.01
CA ALA A 60 -22.13 -15.72 47.85
C ALA A 60 -20.83 -16.28 47.22
N ALA A 61 -19.85 -16.69 48.04
CA ALA A 61 -18.64 -17.35 47.56
C ALA A 61 -18.91 -18.70 46.88
N ASN A 62 -19.87 -19.49 47.38
CA ASN A 62 -20.29 -20.74 46.73
C ASN A 62 -20.94 -20.46 45.36
N LEU A 63 -21.75 -19.41 45.24
CA LEU A 63 -22.32 -18.96 43.96
C LEU A 63 -21.22 -18.53 43.01
N ALA A 64 -20.30 -17.66 43.45
CA ALA A 64 -19.20 -17.16 42.64
C ALA A 64 -18.31 -18.30 42.11
N ALA A 65 -17.93 -19.26 42.95
CA ALA A 65 -17.12 -20.41 42.55
C ALA A 65 -17.80 -21.26 41.46
N SER A 66 -19.13 -21.42 41.55
CA SER A 66 -19.91 -22.23 40.61
C SER A 66 -20.17 -21.53 39.27
N LEU A 67 -20.12 -20.20 39.25
CA LEU A 67 -20.31 -19.40 38.04
C LEU A 67 -19.06 -19.27 37.16
N ARG A 68 -17.91 -19.84 37.58
CA ARG A 68 -16.64 -19.75 36.84
C ARG A 68 -16.78 -20.09 35.36
N ASP A 69 -17.47 -21.18 35.05
CA ASP A 69 -17.62 -21.70 33.69
C ASP A 69 -18.99 -21.41 33.07
N ASN A 70 -19.93 -20.81 33.83
CA ASN A 70 -21.26 -20.49 33.31
C ASN A 70 -21.18 -19.41 32.20
N LYS A 71 -21.85 -19.68 31.07
CA LYS A 71 -21.80 -18.85 29.86
C LYS A 71 -23.08 -18.07 29.57
N THR A 72 -24.08 -18.13 30.45
CA THR A 72 -25.40 -17.53 30.19
C THR A 72 -25.79 -16.46 31.19
N LEU A 73 -25.50 -16.66 32.49
CA LEU A 73 -25.93 -15.74 33.54
C LEU A 73 -25.16 -14.42 33.43
N SER A 74 -25.91 -13.34 33.18
CA SER A 74 -25.40 -12.00 32.95
C SER A 74 -25.69 -11.04 34.09
N ILE A 75 -26.83 -11.22 34.78
CA ILE A 75 -27.29 -10.40 35.89
C ILE A 75 -27.53 -11.29 37.12
N LEU A 76 -26.93 -10.92 38.25
CA LEU A 76 -27.19 -11.52 39.56
C LEU A 76 -27.59 -10.44 40.55
N ASN A 77 -28.78 -10.52 41.12
CA ASN A 77 -29.22 -9.63 42.17
C ASN A 77 -29.06 -10.31 43.54
N LEU A 78 -28.26 -9.68 44.41
CA LEU A 78 -28.05 -10.06 45.80
C LEU A 78 -28.37 -8.88 46.74
N SER A 79 -29.23 -7.95 46.32
CA SER A 79 -29.59 -6.79 47.14
C SER A 79 -30.27 -7.22 48.44
N ASP A 80 -30.14 -6.42 49.50
CA ASP A 80 -30.81 -6.60 50.78
C ASP A 80 -30.56 -7.99 51.40
N ASN A 81 -29.29 -8.43 51.38
CA ASN A 81 -28.81 -9.67 51.97
C ASN A 81 -27.76 -9.40 53.08
N ASN A 82 -27.11 -10.45 53.58
CA ASN A 82 -26.07 -10.34 54.62
C ASN A 82 -24.64 -10.44 54.02
N CYS A 83 -24.42 -9.82 52.86
CA CYS A 83 -23.11 -9.80 52.19
C CYS A 83 -22.23 -8.65 52.71
N ALA A 84 -20.93 -8.90 52.84
CA ALA A 84 -19.92 -7.91 53.19
C ALA A 84 -18.71 -7.98 52.23
N ASP A 85 -17.57 -7.42 52.61
CA ASP A 85 -16.39 -7.28 51.75
C ASP A 85 -15.91 -8.62 51.14
N GLN A 86 -16.05 -9.73 51.87
CA GLN A 86 -15.66 -11.06 51.42
C GLN A 86 -16.46 -11.53 50.20
N THR A 87 -17.74 -11.16 50.13
CA THR A 87 -18.57 -11.36 48.92
C THR A 87 -17.94 -10.66 47.72
N THR A 88 -17.55 -9.40 47.92
CA THR A 88 -16.98 -8.57 46.84
C THR A 88 -15.65 -9.13 46.34
N GLU A 89 -14.77 -9.58 47.24
CA GLU A 89 -13.52 -10.26 46.87
C GLU A 89 -13.75 -11.56 46.08
N ALA A 90 -14.74 -12.37 46.47
CA ALA A 90 -15.06 -13.62 45.77
C ALA A 90 -15.49 -13.34 44.31
N PHE A 91 -16.32 -12.32 44.10
CA PHE A 91 -16.73 -11.91 42.76
C PHE A 91 -15.58 -11.25 41.97
N LEU A 92 -14.68 -10.49 42.60
CA LEU A 92 -13.48 -9.98 41.94
C LEU A 92 -12.57 -11.10 41.42
N GLN A 93 -12.41 -12.20 42.17
CA GLN A 93 -11.66 -13.37 41.71
C GLN A 93 -12.38 -14.10 40.58
N LEU A 94 -13.71 -14.20 40.64
CA LEU A 94 -14.52 -14.77 39.56
C LEU A 94 -14.37 -13.98 38.25
N LEU A 95 -14.44 -12.65 38.30
CA LEU A 95 -14.40 -11.80 37.10
C LEU A 95 -13.04 -11.81 36.38
N LYS A 96 -11.99 -12.37 37.00
CA LYS A 96 -10.72 -12.65 36.30
C LYS A 96 -10.83 -13.76 35.26
N VAL A 97 -11.85 -14.62 35.38
CA VAL A 97 -12.01 -15.84 34.57
C VAL A 97 -13.38 -15.93 33.88
N ASN A 98 -14.44 -15.41 34.50
CA ASN A 98 -15.77 -15.35 33.91
C ASN A 98 -15.95 -14.02 33.18
N GLY A 99 -16.23 -14.07 31.87
CA GLY A 99 -16.51 -12.91 31.02
C GLY A 99 -18.00 -12.69 30.71
N THR A 100 -18.89 -13.49 31.31
CA THR A 100 -20.33 -13.51 31.00
C THR A 100 -21.11 -12.52 31.86
N LEU A 101 -20.77 -12.48 33.16
CA LEU A 101 -21.45 -11.70 34.18
C LEU A 101 -21.13 -10.22 34.02
N THR A 102 -22.17 -9.40 33.82
CA THR A 102 -22.08 -7.96 33.52
C THR A 102 -22.66 -7.08 34.62
N LYS A 103 -23.52 -7.62 35.48
CA LYS A 103 -24.13 -6.88 36.59
C LYS A 103 -24.26 -7.75 37.84
N ILE A 104 -23.81 -7.22 38.96
CA ILE A 104 -24.06 -7.76 40.30
C ILE A 104 -24.66 -6.62 41.12
N GLN A 105 -25.84 -6.82 41.70
CA GLN A 105 -26.47 -5.85 42.59
C GLN A 105 -26.24 -6.26 44.04
N LEU A 106 -25.66 -5.34 44.82
CA LEU A 106 -25.34 -5.52 46.25
C LEU A 106 -25.93 -4.37 47.10
N THR A 107 -26.94 -3.66 46.58
CA THR A 107 -27.60 -2.57 47.33
C THR A 107 -28.17 -3.12 48.64
N GLY A 108 -28.16 -2.35 49.72
CA GLY A 108 -28.72 -2.81 51.01
C GLY A 108 -27.90 -3.89 51.74
N ASN A 109 -26.65 -4.12 51.36
CA ASN A 109 -25.72 -5.03 52.04
C ASN A 109 -24.65 -4.27 52.87
N TYR A 110 -23.81 -4.98 53.61
CA TYR A 110 -22.76 -4.45 54.49
C TYR A 110 -21.38 -4.35 53.81
N CYS A 111 -21.34 -4.06 52.50
CA CYS A 111 -20.10 -3.94 51.73
C CYS A 111 -19.53 -2.52 51.81
N ASP A 112 -18.22 -2.38 52.01
CA ASP A 112 -17.55 -1.06 51.95
C ASP A 112 -17.54 -0.52 50.51
N ASP A 113 -17.86 0.77 50.37
CA ASP A 113 -17.92 1.51 49.11
C ASP A 113 -16.67 1.33 48.24
N LYS A 114 -15.49 1.18 48.85
CA LYS A 114 -14.23 0.97 48.14
C LYS A 114 -14.26 -0.33 47.34
N TYR A 115 -14.66 -1.44 47.96
CA TYR A 115 -14.71 -2.74 47.29
C TYR A 115 -15.82 -2.77 46.24
N VAL A 116 -16.97 -2.16 46.54
CA VAL A 116 -18.08 -2.04 45.58
C VAL A 116 -17.66 -1.25 44.33
N LYS A 117 -16.87 -0.18 44.49
CA LYS A 117 -16.29 0.56 43.35
C LYS A 117 -15.34 -0.30 42.51
N GLU A 118 -14.47 -1.09 43.16
CA GLU A 118 -13.54 -1.98 42.48
C GLU A 118 -14.28 -3.09 41.70
N LEU A 119 -15.30 -3.68 42.30
CA LEU A 119 -16.16 -4.67 41.66
C LEU A 119 -16.92 -4.09 40.47
N ASN A 120 -17.48 -2.89 40.61
CA ASN A 120 -18.14 -2.20 39.51
C ASN A 120 -17.17 -1.89 38.35
N LEU A 121 -15.91 -1.56 38.64
CA LEU A 121 -14.88 -1.38 37.62
C LEU A 121 -14.57 -2.70 36.88
N ALA A 122 -14.49 -3.82 37.61
CA ALA A 122 -14.27 -5.15 37.03
C ALA A 122 -15.47 -5.61 36.18
N LEU A 123 -16.70 -5.41 36.67
CA LEU A 123 -17.93 -5.68 35.92
C LEU A 123 -18.02 -4.81 34.67
N ARG A 124 -17.63 -3.54 34.73
CA ARG A 124 -17.53 -2.66 33.56
C ARG A 124 -16.58 -3.20 32.51
N LYS A 125 -15.47 -3.86 32.87
CA LYS A 125 -14.56 -4.52 31.91
C LYS A 125 -15.23 -5.70 31.19
N ASN A 126 -15.96 -6.53 31.92
CA ASN A 126 -16.76 -7.60 31.31
C ASN A 126 -17.91 -7.07 30.47
N LYS A 127 -18.53 -5.97 30.92
CA LYS A 127 -19.49 -5.20 30.15
C LYS A 127 -18.82 -4.62 28.91
N THR A 128 -17.60 -4.07 28.96
CA THR A 128 -16.88 -3.56 27.77
C THR A 128 -16.43 -4.66 26.82
N ASN A 129 -16.20 -5.88 27.28
CA ASN A 129 -15.98 -7.00 26.37
C ASN A 129 -17.25 -7.40 25.60
N LYS A 130 -18.45 -7.15 26.17
CA LYS A 130 -19.76 -7.27 25.48
C LYS A 130 -20.18 -5.99 24.75
N ASP A 131 -19.86 -4.80 25.29
CA ASP A 131 -20.21 -3.45 24.81
C ASP A 131 -19.15 -2.91 23.84
N LEU A 132 -18.01 -3.61 23.61
CA LEU A 132 -17.20 -3.44 22.40
C LEU A 132 -18.05 -3.73 21.15
N PHE A 133 -19.23 -4.33 21.33
CA PHE A 133 -20.27 -4.51 20.34
C PHE A 133 -21.28 -3.33 20.27
N LEU A 134 -21.32 -2.37 21.22
CA LEU A 134 -22.36 -1.32 21.32
C LEU A 134 -21.85 0.05 21.80
N LEU A 135 -21.14 0.76 20.92
CA LEU A 135 -21.34 2.17 20.54
C LEU A 135 -22.18 3.09 21.48
N HIS A 136 -21.51 3.88 22.32
CA HIS A 136 -22.08 5.11 22.92
C HIS A 136 -21.08 6.28 22.87
N TYR A 137 -21.59 7.49 22.60
CA TYR A 137 -20.83 8.74 22.39
C TYR A 137 -19.88 9.10 23.56
N GLU A 138 -20.35 8.95 24.80
CA GLU A 138 -19.53 9.22 26.01
C GLU A 138 -18.35 8.26 26.16
N ASN A 139 -18.50 7.00 25.75
CA ASN A 139 -17.41 6.02 25.76
C ASN A 139 -16.37 6.33 24.68
N PHE A 140 -16.78 6.91 23.54
CA PHE A 140 -15.87 7.29 22.47
C PHE A 140 -15.06 8.53 22.82
N GLU A 141 -15.69 9.60 23.34
CA GLU A 141 -14.95 10.78 23.80
C GLU A 141 -14.03 10.45 24.98
N ASN A 142 -14.49 9.61 25.92
CA ASN A 142 -13.63 9.10 26.99
C ASN A 142 -12.50 8.22 26.43
N ALA A 143 -12.76 7.34 25.46
CA ALA A 143 -11.70 6.51 24.87
C ALA A 143 -10.65 7.34 24.12
N LEU A 144 -11.06 8.42 23.44
CA LEU A 144 -10.16 9.41 22.86
C LEU A 144 -9.38 10.16 23.95
N LYS A 145 -10.06 10.60 25.02
CA LYS A 145 -9.46 11.34 26.16
C LYS A 145 -8.45 10.50 26.95
N TYR A 146 -8.73 9.22 27.16
CA TYR A 146 -7.89 8.29 27.93
C TYR A 146 -6.88 7.51 27.07
N GLY A 147 -6.82 7.78 25.76
CA GLY A 147 -5.79 7.23 24.87
C GLY A 147 -5.88 5.72 24.67
N VAL A 148 -7.09 5.18 24.58
CA VAL A 148 -7.33 3.74 24.36
C VAL A 148 -6.70 3.31 23.03
N LYS A 149 -6.11 2.11 23.02
CA LYS A 149 -5.55 1.48 21.83
C LYS A 149 -6.45 0.36 21.33
N GLY A 150 -6.43 0.13 20.02
CA GLY A 150 -7.12 -0.99 19.37
C GLY A 150 -6.25 -1.64 18.29
N PRO A 151 -6.55 -2.87 17.87
CA PRO A 151 -5.80 -3.55 16.83
C PRO A 151 -5.93 -2.83 15.49
N TRP A 152 -4.84 -2.77 14.72
CA TRP A 152 -4.83 -2.17 13.39
C TRP A 152 -5.71 -2.92 12.38
N GLY A 153 -5.61 -4.25 12.31
CA GLY A 153 -6.54 -5.10 11.57
C GLY A 153 -6.57 -4.92 10.05
N MET A 154 -5.69 -4.10 9.46
CA MET A 154 -5.60 -3.90 8.00
C MET A 154 -4.31 -4.47 7.42
N SER A 155 -4.40 -5.11 6.26
CA SER A 155 -3.27 -5.64 5.49
C SER A 155 -3.24 -5.01 4.10
N LYS A 156 -2.04 -4.64 3.64
CA LYS A 156 -1.83 -4.12 2.29
C LYS A 156 -1.53 -5.29 1.34
N LEU A 157 -2.27 -5.40 0.24
CA LEU A 157 -2.01 -6.38 -0.82
C LEU A 157 -1.39 -5.69 -2.03
N MET A 158 -0.19 -6.14 -2.43
CA MET A 158 0.54 -5.61 -3.57
C MET A 158 0.48 -6.61 -4.73
N ILE A 159 -0.28 -6.29 -5.79
CA ILE A 159 -0.37 -7.11 -7.00
C ILE A 159 0.71 -6.66 -7.97
N VAL A 160 1.66 -7.55 -8.26
CA VAL A 160 2.85 -7.25 -9.06
C VAL A 160 3.09 -8.36 -10.08
N GLY A 161 3.97 -8.12 -11.05
CA GLY A 161 4.28 -9.07 -12.11
C GLY A 161 4.32 -8.44 -13.50
N GLN A 162 4.71 -9.24 -14.48
CA GLN A 162 4.92 -8.82 -15.87
C GLN A 162 3.67 -8.20 -16.50
N GLY A 163 3.87 -7.26 -17.42
CA GLY A 163 2.77 -6.69 -18.22
C GLY A 163 1.95 -7.80 -18.87
N ARG A 164 0.61 -7.70 -18.80
CA ARG A 164 -0.35 -8.65 -19.38
C ARG A 164 -0.41 -10.04 -18.74
N ALA A 165 0.32 -10.31 -17.65
CA ALA A 165 0.23 -11.56 -16.88
C ALA A 165 -1.13 -11.80 -16.17
N GLY A 166 -2.15 -10.97 -16.37
CA GLY A 166 -3.48 -11.16 -15.78
C GLY A 166 -3.71 -10.48 -14.41
N LYS A 167 -2.81 -9.62 -13.92
CA LYS A 167 -2.93 -8.92 -12.62
C LYS A 167 -4.31 -8.31 -12.33
N THR A 168 -4.77 -7.41 -13.19
CA THR A 168 -6.06 -6.74 -13.03
C THR A 168 -7.23 -7.73 -13.09
N ALA A 169 -7.13 -8.78 -13.92
CA ALA A 169 -8.14 -9.84 -13.96
C ALA A 169 -8.16 -10.65 -12.65
N THR A 170 -6.99 -10.99 -12.10
CA THR A 170 -6.87 -11.64 -10.79
C THR A 170 -7.50 -10.81 -9.69
N VAL A 171 -7.28 -9.48 -9.65
CA VAL A 171 -7.95 -8.59 -8.69
C VAL A 171 -9.47 -8.67 -8.84
N LYS A 172 -9.99 -8.54 -10.06
CA LYS A 172 -11.44 -8.62 -10.34
C LYS A 172 -12.04 -9.95 -9.88
N THR A 173 -11.37 -11.06 -10.17
CA THR A 173 -11.77 -12.40 -9.75
C THR A 173 -11.77 -12.54 -8.22
N LEU A 174 -10.73 -12.05 -7.53
CA LEU A 174 -10.72 -12.05 -6.06
C LEU A 174 -11.85 -11.18 -5.48
N LEU A 175 -12.30 -10.15 -6.20
CA LEU A 175 -13.42 -9.29 -5.79
C LEU A 175 -14.81 -9.78 -6.20
N GLY A 176 -14.93 -10.98 -6.74
CA GLY A 176 -16.25 -11.49 -7.13
C GLY A 176 -16.77 -10.93 -8.46
N GLN A 177 -15.96 -10.18 -9.21
CA GLN A 177 -16.38 -9.56 -10.46
C GLN A 177 -16.26 -10.52 -11.65
N ALA A 178 -17.10 -10.33 -12.66
CA ALA A 178 -17.07 -11.11 -13.89
C ALA A 178 -15.81 -10.81 -14.73
N PHE A 179 -15.26 -11.85 -15.35
CA PHE A 179 -14.16 -11.72 -16.29
C PHE A 179 -14.53 -10.88 -17.50
N SER A 180 -13.65 -9.94 -17.86
CA SER A 180 -13.74 -9.18 -19.10
C SER A 180 -12.49 -9.41 -19.94
N PRO A 181 -12.61 -9.88 -21.19
CA PRO A 181 -11.46 -10.13 -22.06
C PRO A 181 -10.82 -8.84 -22.62
N ASP A 182 -11.55 -7.71 -22.56
CA ASP A 182 -11.14 -6.42 -23.15
C ASP A 182 -10.50 -5.46 -22.12
N VAL A 183 -9.97 -5.98 -21.01
CA VAL A 183 -9.32 -5.14 -19.98
C VAL A 183 -8.03 -4.54 -20.53
N GLU A 184 -7.99 -3.21 -20.66
CA GLU A 184 -6.78 -2.49 -21.06
C GLU A 184 -5.63 -2.72 -20.06
N SER A 185 -4.40 -2.64 -20.53
CA SER A 185 -3.24 -2.80 -19.65
C SER A 185 -3.16 -1.64 -18.66
N THR A 186 -3.08 -1.94 -17.36
CA THR A 186 -2.88 -0.94 -16.30
C THR A 186 -1.62 -0.13 -16.58
N VAL A 187 -1.79 1.16 -16.89
CA VAL A 187 -0.73 2.17 -16.93
C VAL A 187 -0.48 2.68 -15.52
N GLY A 188 0.78 2.69 -15.07
CA GLY A 188 1.16 3.21 -13.75
C GLY A 188 0.79 2.23 -12.63
N ILE A 189 -0.02 2.66 -11.66
CA ILE A 189 -0.60 1.85 -10.58
C ILE A 189 -2.11 2.05 -10.69
N SER A 190 -2.90 1.08 -10.28
CA SER A 190 -4.33 1.21 -10.07
C SER A 190 -4.61 0.83 -8.62
N LEU A 191 -5.03 1.80 -7.81
CA LEU A 191 -5.38 1.56 -6.42
C LEU A 191 -6.84 1.10 -6.33
N THR A 192 -7.08 -0.04 -5.70
CA THR A 192 -8.44 -0.54 -5.40
C THR A 192 -8.55 -0.81 -3.91
N GLN A 193 -9.38 -0.05 -3.20
CA GLN A 193 -9.67 -0.32 -1.80
C GLN A 193 -10.85 -1.30 -1.68
N THR A 194 -10.67 -2.36 -0.92
CA THR A 194 -11.66 -3.44 -0.82
C THR A 194 -11.87 -3.79 0.66
N LYS A 195 -13.01 -4.40 1.00
CA LYS A 195 -13.29 -4.79 2.38
C LYS A 195 -13.65 -6.26 2.42
N THR A 196 -13.14 -6.94 3.43
CA THR A 196 -13.59 -8.28 3.81
C THR A 196 -14.18 -8.18 5.19
N THR A 197 -15.51 -8.11 5.28
CA THR A 197 -16.20 -8.36 6.55
C THR A 197 -16.24 -9.86 6.75
N THR A 198 -15.59 -10.37 7.80
CA THR A 198 -15.44 -11.80 8.12
C THR A 198 -16.72 -12.46 8.62
N THR A 199 -17.88 -12.04 8.13
CA THR A 199 -19.18 -12.65 8.41
C THR A 199 -19.99 -12.59 7.12
N ASP A 200 -20.06 -13.74 6.46
CA ASP A 200 -20.89 -14.11 5.31
C ASP A 200 -20.65 -13.41 3.95
N SER A 201 -20.07 -14.20 3.03
CA SER A 201 -20.08 -14.08 1.56
C SER A 201 -19.22 -12.98 0.90
N GLY A 202 -17.91 -13.26 0.75
CA GLY A 202 -17.07 -12.69 -0.32
C GLY A 202 -16.31 -11.40 0.04
N TRP A 203 -15.23 -11.13 -0.69
CA TRP A 203 -14.54 -9.83 -0.65
C TRP A 203 -15.47 -8.78 -1.25
N GLY A 204 -16.07 -7.94 -0.41
CA GLY A 204 -16.97 -6.86 -0.83
C GLY A 204 -16.19 -5.68 -1.38
N ILE A 205 -16.65 -5.11 -2.49
CA ILE A 205 -16.10 -3.86 -3.03
C ILE A 205 -16.65 -2.71 -2.19
N ALA A 206 -15.75 -2.00 -1.50
CA ALA A 206 -16.14 -0.83 -0.73
C ALA A 206 -16.33 0.43 -1.59
N GLN A 207 -15.59 0.52 -2.71
CA GLN A 207 -15.66 1.56 -3.74
C GLN A 207 -14.80 1.10 -4.93
N GLU A 208 -15.37 1.02 -6.14
CA GLU A 208 -14.61 0.78 -7.37
C GLU A 208 -14.20 2.14 -7.95
N LYS A 209 -12.90 2.46 -7.98
CA LYS A 209 -12.40 3.61 -8.75
C LYS A 209 -12.35 3.20 -10.22
N THR A 210 -13.45 3.39 -10.95
CA THR A 210 -13.47 3.21 -12.40
C THR A 210 -12.58 4.24 -13.09
N LYS A 211 -11.81 3.78 -14.06
CA LYS A 211 -10.57 4.40 -14.57
C LYS A 211 -10.76 5.40 -15.72
N ASP A 212 -11.94 5.98 -15.92
CA ASP A 212 -12.22 6.67 -17.19
C ASP A 212 -11.92 8.17 -17.25
N GLU A 213 -11.37 8.80 -16.20
CA GLU A 213 -11.06 10.25 -16.27
C GLU A 213 -9.70 10.70 -15.75
N ALA A 214 -8.81 9.81 -15.27
CA ALA A 214 -7.59 10.24 -14.55
C ALA A 214 -6.41 10.70 -15.43
N ILE A 215 -6.40 10.40 -16.74
CA ILE A 215 -5.34 10.91 -17.65
C ILE A 215 -5.71 12.29 -18.23
N LEU A 216 -6.97 12.74 -18.05
CA LEU A 216 -7.47 13.97 -18.65
C LEU A 216 -7.56 15.23 -17.77
N PRO A 217 -7.47 15.27 -16.42
CA PRO A 217 -7.71 16.52 -15.69
C PRO A 217 -6.55 17.50 -15.90
N TYR A 218 -5.31 17.00 -15.96
CA TYR A 218 -4.12 17.83 -16.13
C TYR A 218 -3.98 18.44 -17.54
N MET A 219 -4.65 17.87 -18.57
CA MET A 219 -4.72 18.45 -19.92
C MET A 219 -6.03 19.21 -20.22
N LYS A 220 -7.04 19.18 -19.32
CA LYS A 220 -8.34 19.87 -19.54
C LYS A 220 -8.65 20.99 -18.55
N GLY A 221 -7.75 21.30 -17.63
CA GLY A 221 -7.86 22.43 -16.70
C GLY A 221 -7.73 23.81 -17.36
N LYS A 222 -8.50 24.10 -18.43
CA LYS A 222 -8.75 25.45 -18.99
C LYS A 222 -9.90 25.54 -20.01
N LYS A 223 -10.78 24.53 -20.12
CA LYS A 223 -11.95 24.53 -21.05
C LYS A 223 -13.29 24.23 -20.38
N LYS A 224 -13.53 24.78 -19.20
CA LYS A 224 -14.88 24.83 -18.60
C LYS A 224 -15.36 26.27 -18.46
N GLU A 225 -15.38 26.99 -19.58
CA GLU A 225 -16.41 28.01 -19.82
C GLU A 225 -16.92 27.76 -21.25
N VAL A 226 -18.25 27.67 -21.37
CA VAL A 226 -19.02 27.54 -22.61
C VAL A 226 -19.01 26.13 -23.25
N LEU A 227 -19.92 25.26 -22.81
CA LEU A 227 -20.94 24.59 -23.66
C LEU A 227 -21.65 23.46 -22.87
N GLY A 228 -22.97 23.56 -22.85
CA GLY A 228 -23.88 22.70 -22.08
C GLY A 228 -23.96 21.24 -22.54
N GLU A 229 -24.52 20.47 -21.64
CA GLU A 229 -24.79 19.02 -21.67
C GLU A 229 -25.49 18.55 -22.96
N HIS A 230 -25.09 17.37 -23.48
CA HIS A 230 -26.01 16.31 -23.93
C HIS A 230 -25.29 15.01 -24.38
N LYS A 231 -25.72 13.88 -23.79
CA LYS A 231 -25.80 12.48 -24.28
C LYS A 231 -24.55 11.83 -24.92
N VAL A 232 -23.96 10.88 -24.20
CA VAL A 232 -22.88 9.98 -24.68
C VAL A 232 -23.37 8.53 -24.63
N ASP A 233 -23.59 7.91 -25.79
CA ASP A 233 -23.29 6.48 -26.03
C ASP A 233 -23.54 6.12 -27.51
N PHE A 234 -22.49 6.26 -28.34
CA PHE A 234 -22.30 5.71 -29.71
C PHE A 234 -21.03 6.35 -30.36
N ALA A 235 -20.63 7.53 -29.88
CA ALA A 235 -19.55 8.33 -30.44
C ALA A 235 -18.14 7.77 -30.19
N ALA A 236 -17.89 7.00 -29.12
CA ALA A 236 -16.55 6.54 -28.75
C ALA A 236 -15.91 5.61 -29.79
N THR A 237 -16.70 4.72 -30.42
CA THR A 237 -16.19 3.78 -31.43
C THR A 237 -15.91 4.46 -32.79
N VAL A 238 -16.64 5.52 -33.11
CA VAL A 238 -16.42 6.33 -34.32
C VAL A 238 -15.27 7.31 -34.11
N ALA A 239 -15.15 7.89 -32.91
CA ALA A 239 -14.05 8.77 -32.52
C ALA A 239 -12.69 8.06 -32.57
N ALA A 240 -12.59 6.80 -32.14
CA ALA A 240 -11.36 6.01 -32.25
C ALA A 240 -10.94 5.75 -33.72
N LYS A 241 -11.88 5.46 -34.61
CA LYS A 241 -11.60 5.29 -36.06
C LYS A 241 -11.24 6.59 -36.76
N VAL A 242 -11.83 7.72 -36.34
CA VAL A 242 -11.52 9.05 -36.87
C VAL A 242 -10.19 9.57 -36.32
N ALA A 243 -9.83 9.25 -35.07
CA ALA A 243 -8.54 9.57 -34.47
C ALA A 243 -7.39 8.87 -35.17
N VAL A 244 -7.51 7.56 -35.48
CA VAL A 244 -6.49 6.81 -36.23
C VAL A 244 -6.26 7.40 -37.63
N LYS A 245 -7.34 7.77 -38.34
CA LYS A 245 -7.24 8.38 -39.68
C LYS A 245 -6.69 9.81 -39.64
N ARG A 246 -6.99 10.59 -38.60
CA ARG A 246 -6.42 11.93 -38.39
C ARG A 246 -4.92 11.86 -38.05
N VAL A 247 -4.51 10.90 -37.22
CA VAL A 247 -3.10 10.65 -36.89
C VAL A 247 -2.30 10.26 -38.14
N GLU A 248 -2.85 9.42 -39.03
CA GLU A 248 -2.21 9.10 -40.33
C GLU A 248 -2.08 10.33 -41.23
N THR A 249 -3.13 11.16 -41.33
CA THR A 249 -3.12 12.36 -42.18
C THR A 249 -2.12 13.41 -41.67
N GLN A 250 -1.98 13.52 -40.35
CA GLN A 250 -1.06 14.45 -39.68
C GLN A 250 0.39 13.93 -39.71
N ALA A 251 0.61 12.61 -39.58
CA ALA A 251 1.91 11.98 -39.75
C ALA A 251 2.42 12.09 -41.20
N GLN A 252 1.54 11.97 -42.21
CA GLN A 252 1.89 12.13 -43.63
C GLN A 252 2.28 13.59 -43.96
N LYS A 253 1.62 14.57 -43.32
CA LYS A 253 1.92 16.00 -43.46
C LYS A 253 3.26 16.37 -42.79
N LEU A 254 3.47 15.89 -41.56
CA LEU A 254 4.73 16.07 -40.82
C LEU A 254 5.94 15.41 -41.52
N ARG A 255 5.73 14.29 -42.22
CA ARG A 255 6.76 13.60 -43.03
C ARG A 255 7.25 14.41 -44.23
N ASN A 256 6.41 15.33 -44.74
CA ASN A 256 6.72 16.17 -45.90
C ASN A 256 7.27 17.56 -45.52
N GLU A 257 6.92 18.08 -44.33
CA GLU A 257 7.24 19.45 -43.92
C GLU A 257 8.46 19.59 -42.98
N ARG A 258 8.85 18.55 -42.21
CA ARG A 258 9.99 18.61 -41.24
C ARG A 258 10.87 17.34 -41.26
N PRO A 259 11.93 17.27 -42.09
CA PRO A 259 12.79 16.07 -42.24
C PRO A 259 13.53 15.62 -40.97
N SER A 260 13.78 16.53 -40.01
CA SER A 260 14.46 16.25 -38.74
C SER A 260 13.66 15.35 -37.78
N LEU A 261 12.35 15.16 -38.01
CA LEU A 261 11.45 14.32 -37.19
C LEU A 261 11.20 12.93 -37.80
N ALA A 262 11.78 12.61 -38.96
CA ALA A 262 11.52 11.38 -39.72
C ALA A 262 11.86 10.08 -38.96
N ARG A 263 12.80 10.14 -38.02
CA ARG A 263 13.26 8.97 -37.23
C ARG A 263 12.17 8.43 -36.29
N PHE A 264 11.29 9.29 -35.77
CA PHE A 264 10.19 8.90 -34.87
C PHE A 264 9.01 8.26 -35.61
N VAL A 265 8.73 8.73 -36.82
CA VAL A 265 7.65 8.19 -37.68
C VAL A 265 7.94 6.73 -38.10
N SER A 266 9.23 6.35 -38.17
CA SER A 266 9.65 5.00 -38.58
C SER A 266 9.40 3.89 -37.54
N LYS A 267 9.09 4.24 -36.28
CA LYS A 267 8.85 3.29 -35.17
C LYS A 267 7.36 2.96 -34.94
N MET A 268 6.45 3.45 -35.78
CA MET A 268 5.00 3.17 -35.68
C MET A 268 4.62 1.76 -36.22
N PRO A 269 3.67 1.03 -35.62
CA PRO A 269 3.29 -0.31 -36.05
C PRO A 269 2.55 -0.32 -37.41
N SER A 270 2.84 -1.31 -38.27
CA SER A 270 2.26 -1.36 -39.63
C SER A 270 0.80 -1.87 -39.67
N THR A 271 0.00 -1.23 -40.53
CA THR A 271 -1.46 -1.41 -40.71
C THR A 271 -1.94 -2.83 -41.05
N LYS A 272 -1.05 -3.74 -41.48
CA LYS A 272 -1.41 -5.12 -41.84
C LYS A 272 -1.73 -6.01 -40.64
N MET A 273 -1.16 -5.76 -39.46
CA MET A 273 -1.43 -6.57 -38.25
C MET A 273 -2.78 -6.21 -37.59
N VAL A 274 -3.06 -4.91 -37.45
CA VAL A 274 -4.27 -4.40 -36.78
C VAL A 274 -5.55 -4.69 -37.59
N ALA A 275 -5.47 -4.57 -38.92
CA ALA A 275 -6.60 -4.88 -39.81
C ALA A 275 -6.98 -6.37 -39.83
N LYS A 276 -6.03 -7.27 -39.55
CA LYS A 276 -6.24 -8.73 -39.52
C LYS A 276 -6.96 -9.18 -38.24
N GLN A 277 -6.73 -8.50 -37.11
CA GLN A 277 -7.46 -8.72 -35.86
C GLN A 277 -8.91 -8.19 -35.92
N ALA A 278 -9.12 -6.97 -36.44
CA ALA A 278 -10.46 -6.36 -36.52
C ALA A 278 -11.44 -7.11 -37.45
N LYS A 279 -10.95 -7.75 -38.53
CA LYS A 279 -11.78 -8.58 -39.42
C LYS A 279 -12.22 -9.91 -38.79
N LYS A 280 -11.43 -10.46 -37.84
CA LYS A 280 -11.74 -11.70 -37.14
C LYS A 280 -12.86 -11.49 -36.10
N GLU A 281 -12.94 -10.28 -35.55
CA GLU A 281 -13.89 -9.88 -34.52
C GLU A 281 -15.28 -9.50 -35.06
N LYS A 282 -15.34 -8.86 -36.24
CA LYS A 282 -16.61 -8.53 -36.92
C LYS A 282 -17.42 -9.79 -37.28
N LYS A 283 -16.76 -10.84 -37.77
CA LYS A 283 -17.39 -12.14 -38.08
C LYS A 283 -17.88 -12.90 -36.84
N ARG A 284 -17.38 -12.56 -35.64
CA ARG A 284 -17.77 -13.22 -34.38
C ARG A 284 -18.99 -12.53 -33.74
N LYS A 285 -19.11 -11.20 -33.87
CA LYS A 285 -20.22 -10.38 -33.31
C LYS A 285 -21.53 -10.47 -34.12
N GLU A 286 -21.46 -10.67 -35.44
CA GLU A 286 -22.68 -10.85 -36.28
C GLU A 286 -23.42 -12.19 -36.06
N LYS A 287 -22.79 -13.18 -35.41
CA LYS A 287 -23.44 -14.47 -35.07
C LYS A 287 -24.24 -14.45 -33.77
N VAL A 288 -24.03 -13.45 -32.89
CA VAL A 288 -24.66 -13.40 -31.56
C VAL A 288 -25.92 -12.53 -31.55
N SER A 289 -26.04 -11.56 -32.45
CA SER A 289 -27.13 -10.56 -32.46
C SER A 289 -28.45 -11.01 -33.09
N SER A 290 -28.58 -12.25 -33.58
CA SER A 290 -29.83 -12.74 -34.22
C SER A 290 -30.77 -13.51 -33.29
N LYS A 291 -30.43 -13.70 -32.01
CA LYS A 291 -31.25 -14.51 -31.07
C LYS A 291 -31.99 -13.76 -29.97
N TYR A 292 -31.76 -12.45 -29.79
CA TYR A 292 -32.37 -11.67 -28.71
C TYR A 292 -33.05 -10.41 -29.23
N ASN A 293 -34.25 -10.55 -29.79
CA ASN A 293 -35.18 -9.43 -29.93
C ASN A 293 -36.61 -9.95 -30.19
N LYS A 294 -37.28 -10.40 -29.12
CA LYS A 294 -38.74 -10.50 -29.02
C LYS A 294 -39.14 -10.53 -27.53
N LYS A 295 -39.68 -9.40 -27.06
CA LYS A 295 -40.53 -9.17 -25.87
C LYS A 295 -39.98 -8.08 -24.95
N ALA A 296 -40.59 -6.90 -24.98
CA ALA A 296 -41.29 -6.29 -23.83
C ALA A 296 -41.64 -4.83 -24.15
N LYS A 297 -42.95 -4.55 -24.25
CA LYS A 297 -43.58 -3.21 -24.23
C LYS A 297 -44.56 -3.21 -23.06
N GLY A 298 -44.64 -2.10 -22.33
CA GLY A 298 -45.75 -1.73 -21.43
C GLY A 298 -45.26 -1.20 -20.07
N ASN A 299 -45.32 0.10 -19.77
CA ASN A 299 -46.45 0.98 -19.38
C ASN A 299 -46.69 1.04 -17.84
N ARG A 300 -46.44 2.20 -17.20
CA ARG A 300 -47.42 3.17 -16.62
C ARG A 300 -46.90 3.95 -15.38
N LYS A 301 -47.43 5.19 -15.25
CA LYS A 301 -47.23 6.27 -14.25
C LYS A 301 -48.24 6.23 -13.09
N ALA A 302 -47.93 6.89 -11.95
CA ALA A 302 -48.74 7.86 -11.14
C ALA A 302 -48.08 8.01 -9.73
N GLU A 303 -47.62 9.17 -9.23
CA GLU A 303 -48.26 10.40 -8.66
C GLU A 303 -48.74 10.30 -7.19
N LEU A 304 -48.34 11.30 -6.38
CA LEU A 304 -48.45 11.48 -4.92
C LEU A 304 -49.60 12.45 -4.54
N VAL A 305 -50.20 12.26 -3.36
CA VAL A 305 -51.23 13.13 -2.74
C VAL A 305 -50.77 13.56 -1.34
N ILE A 306 -51.05 14.83 -0.98
CA ILE A 306 -50.88 15.47 0.34
C ILE A 306 -52.28 15.72 0.90
N ASP A 307 -52.47 15.61 2.22
CA ASP A 307 -53.56 16.29 2.92
C ASP A 307 -53.18 16.63 4.38
N ASP A 308 -53.65 17.78 4.85
CA ASP A 308 -53.51 18.41 6.17
C ASP A 308 -54.67 18.00 7.12
N ASP A 309 -54.46 18.02 8.45
CA ASP A 309 -55.23 18.83 9.44
C ASP A 309 -55.03 18.43 10.93
N ILE A 310 -54.53 19.41 11.72
CA ILE A 310 -54.93 20.02 13.02
C ILE A 310 -55.55 19.19 14.17
N GLY A 311 -55.07 19.43 15.42
CA GLY A 311 -55.88 19.29 16.65
C GLY A 311 -55.21 19.22 18.05
N ASP A 312 -54.60 20.33 18.51
CA ASP A 312 -54.70 21.03 19.83
C ASP A 312 -54.68 20.40 21.27
N TYR A 313 -54.10 21.22 22.21
CA TYR A 313 -54.19 21.35 23.69
C TYR A 313 -53.22 20.70 24.73
N ASP A 314 -52.40 21.60 25.33
CA ASP A 314 -51.94 21.83 26.73
C ASP A 314 -51.36 20.73 27.65
N SER A 315 -50.12 20.93 28.14
CA SER A 315 -49.81 21.48 29.50
C SER A 315 -48.32 21.33 29.87
N GLU A 316 -47.80 22.34 30.59
CA GLU A 316 -46.41 22.51 31.05
C GLU A 316 -46.05 21.58 32.23
N GLU A 317 -44.85 21.00 32.22
CA GLU A 317 -43.96 20.84 33.39
C GLU A 317 -42.56 20.43 32.90
N GLY A 318 -41.58 21.34 33.03
CA GLY A 318 -40.21 21.14 32.57
C GLY A 318 -39.36 20.42 33.61
N GLU A 319 -39.12 19.13 33.41
CA GLU A 319 -37.95 18.43 33.93
C GLU A 319 -36.74 18.82 33.06
N GLU A 320 -35.58 19.10 33.68
CA GLU A 320 -34.32 19.29 32.97
C GLU A 320 -33.93 17.98 32.26
N GLU A 321 -34.35 17.83 31.00
CA GLU A 321 -33.82 16.81 30.12
C GLU A 321 -32.31 17.04 29.95
N GLY A 322 -31.52 16.05 30.37
CA GLY A 322 -30.12 15.94 29.98
C GLY A 322 -29.97 16.02 28.46
N PRO A 323 -28.77 16.35 27.94
CA PRO A 323 -28.58 16.59 26.51
C PRO A 323 -29.15 15.42 25.70
N PRO A 324 -29.89 15.71 24.61
CA PRO A 324 -30.65 14.69 23.90
C PRO A 324 -29.72 13.56 23.50
N ILE A 325 -30.13 12.33 23.80
CA ILE A 325 -29.49 11.11 23.32
C ILE A 325 -29.54 11.18 21.78
N MET A 326 -28.44 11.62 21.17
CA MET A 326 -28.32 11.68 19.72
C MET A 326 -28.43 10.26 19.19
N ASP A 327 -29.31 10.06 18.20
CA ASP A 327 -29.45 8.76 17.57
C ASP A 327 -28.11 8.31 16.95
N HIS A 328 -27.99 7.00 16.84
CA HIS A 328 -26.80 6.32 16.36
C HIS A 328 -26.38 6.83 14.97
N ASP A 329 -27.30 6.97 14.01
CA ASP A 329 -26.98 7.47 12.67
C ASP A 329 -26.50 8.93 12.68
N THR A 330 -26.96 9.74 13.62
CA THR A 330 -26.55 11.14 13.80
C THR A 330 -25.14 11.27 14.37
N VAL A 331 -24.75 10.42 15.34
CA VAL A 331 -23.36 10.35 15.84
C VAL A 331 -22.40 9.88 14.74
N PHE A 332 -22.82 8.89 13.95
CA PHE A 332 -22.04 8.36 12.83
C PHE A 332 -21.87 9.35 11.68
N LYS A 333 -22.92 10.12 11.35
CA LYS A 333 -22.83 11.21 10.37
C LYS A 333 -21.99 12.39 10.88
N LYS A 334 -22.05 12.71 12.18
CA LYS A 334 -21.32 13.83 12.77
C LYS A 334 -19.81 13.59 12.86
N TYR A 335 -19.38 12.33 13.04
CA TYR A 335 -17.95 12.01 13.18
C TYR A 335 -17.39 11.14 12.03
N ASN A 336 -18.15 10.58 11.09
CA ASN A 336 -17.60 9.85 9.93
C ASN A 336 -16.51 8.80 10.28
N VAL A 337 -16.78 7.98 11.30
CA VAL A 337 -15.78 7.11 11.95
C VAL A 337 -15.71 5.74 11.26
N LYS A 338 -15.24 5.71 10.01
CA LYS A 338 -15.28 4.50 9.17
C LYS A 338 -14.21 3.48 9.55
N LEU A 339 -13.04 3.87 10.07
CA LEU A 339 -11.95 2.94 10.42
C LEU A 339 -12.09 2.40 11.85
N ILE A 340 -12.55 3.19 12.81
CA ILE A 340 -12.71 2.72 14.19
C ILE A 340 -13.89 1.75 14.32
N THR A 341 -14.99 1.99 13.60
CA THR A 341 -16.11 1.02 13.52
C THR A 341 -15.66 -0.32 12.94
N LYS A 342 -14.68 -0.33 12.00
CA LYS A 342 -14.09 -1.57 11.46
C LYS A 342 -13.18 -2.28 12.45
N ALA A 343 -12.39 -1.53 13.22
CA ALA A 343 -11.52 -2.09 14.26
C ALA A 343 -12.33 -2.69 15.43
N GLN A 344 -13.53 -2.16 15.70
CA GLN A 344 -14.37 -2.53 16.84
C GLN A 344 -15.41 -3.62 16.53
N ASN A 345 -16.06 -3.60 15.36
CA ASN A 345 -17.18 -4.53 15.07
C ASN A 345 -16.78 -5.98 14.82
N ASN A 346 -15.48 -6.30 14.73
CA ASN A 346 -14.98 -7.66 14.69
C ASN A 346 -13.49 -7.64 15.03
N LEU A 347 -13.13 -7.97 16.27
CA LEU A 347 -11.74 -8.24 16.69
C LEU A 347 -11.04 -9.32 15.82
N ASN A 348 -11.81 -10.07 15.02
CA ASN A 348 -11.35 -11.06 14.05
C ASN A 348 -11.44 -10.62 12.56
N SER A 349 -11.88 -9.40 12.27
CA SER A 349 -12.00 -8.92 10.88
C SER A 349 -10.69 -8.35 10.37
N LEU A 350 -10.32 -8.82 9.18
CA LEU A 350 -9.15 -8.37 8.44
C LEU A 350 -9.66 -7.48 7.31
N ALA A 351 -9.05 -6.33 7.07
CA ALA A 351 -9.37 -5.47 5.91
C ALA A 351 -8.19 -5.38 4.96
N PHE A 352 -8.46 -5.18 3.66
CA PHE A 352 -7.42 -5.17 2.63
C PHE A 352 -7.37 -3.86 1.83
N THR A 353 -6.17 -3.32 1.64
CA THR A 353 -5.93 -2.28 0.64
C THR A 353 -5.20 -2.91 -0.54
N ILE A 354 -5.83 -2.98 -1.72
CA ILE A 354 -5.25 -3.64 -2.90
C ILE A 354 -4.59 -2.61 -3.83
N TRP A 355 -3.34 -2.86 -4.17
CA TRP A 355 -2.55 -2.04 -5.08
C TRP A 355 -2.22 -2.86 -6.33
N ASP A 356 -2.81 -2.53 -7.48
CA ASP A 356 -2.53 -3.15 -8.78
C ASP A 356 -1.40 -2.38 -9.50
N TYR A 357 -0.17 -2.88 -9.39
CA TYR A 357 0.99 -2.24 -9.99
C TYR A 357 1.08 -2.54 -11.48
N GLY A 358 1.24 -1.53 -12.33
CA GLY A 358 1.39 -1.66 -13.78
C GLY A 358 2.73 -2.29 -14.15
N GLY A 359 2.72 -3.13 -15.18
CA GLY A 359 3.89 -3.93 -15.55
C GLY A 359 4.91 -3.24 -16.46
N GLN A 360 4.83 -1.92 -16.69
CA GLN A 360 5.72 -1.25 -17.66
C GLN A 360 7.15 -1.09 -17.12
N LYS A 361 8.14 -1.45 -17.94
CA LYS A 361 9.57 -1.41 -17.57
C LYS A 361 10.06 -0.03 -17.13
N VAL A 362 9.51 1.06 -17.68
CA VAL A 362 9.92 2.43 -17.32
C VAL A 362 9.63 2.77 -15.86
N PHE A 363 8.58 2.19 -15.27
CA PHE A 363 8.21 2.44 -13.88
C PHE A 363 8.98 1.58 -12.88
N TYR A 364 9.79 0.62 -13.35
CA TYR A 364 10.60 -0.23 -12.44
C TYR A 364 11.60 0.59 -11.63
N THR A 365 12.04 1.75 -12.15
CA THR A 365 12.88 2.68 -11.39
C THR A 365 12.17 3.25 -10.16
N LEU A 366 10.84 3.18 -10.09
CA LEU A 366 10.02 3.69 -8.99
C LEU A 366 9.72 2.63 -7.92
N HIS A 367 10.16 1.37 -8.07
CA HIS A 367 9.85 0.29 -7.13
C HIS A 367 10.19 0.64 -5.68
N HIS A 368 11.37 1.22 -5.43
CA HIS A 368 11.79 1.69 -4.11
C HIS A 368 10.85 2.70 -3.41
N LEU A 369 9.98 3.40 -4.14
CA LEU A 369 9.03 4.35 -3.54
C LEU A 369 7.74 3.68 -3.07
N PHE A 370 7.34 2.59 -3.73
CA PHE A 370 5.99 2.03 -3.59
C PHE A 370 5.98 0.61 -3.00
N LEU A 371 7.07 -0.13 -3.15
CA LEU A 371 7.24 -1.42 -2.48
C LEU A 371 7.64 -1.17 -1.03
N THR A 372 6.79 -1.64 -0.12
CA THR A 372 6.91 -1.42 1.34
C THR A 372 7.00 -2.77 2.06
N LYS A 373 7.76 -2.82 3.17
CA LYS A 373 7.92 -4.02 4.01
C LYS A 373 6.61 -4.58 4.55
N TYR A 374 5.67 -3.71 4.93
CA TYR A 374 4.42 -4.08 5.60
C TYR A 374 3.28 -4.37 4.61
N GLY A 375 3.48 -5.35 3.74
CA GLY A 375 2.47 -5.80 2.78
C GLY A 375 2.60 -7.27 2.43
N VAL A 376 1.54 -7.85 1.89
CA VAL A 376 1.54 -9.18 1.29
C VAL A 376 1.58 -9.02 -0.22
N TYR A 377 2.57 -9.65 -0.85
CA TYR A 377 2.79 -9.54 -2.29
C TYR A 377 2.11 -10.69 -3.02
N ILE A 378 1.44 -10.36 -4.10
CA ILE A 378 0.82 -11.32 -5.02
C ILE A 378 1.52 -11.13 -6.36
N LEU A 379 2.47 -12.01 -6.64
CA LEU A 379 3.22 -12.00 -7.88
C LEU A 379 2.50 -12.89 -8.90
N VAL A 380 1.90 -12.25 -9.90
CA VAL A 380 1.08 -12.88 -10.92
C VAL A 380 1.92 -13.17 -12.16
N PHE A 381 1.84 -14.40 -12.66
CA PHE A 381 2.51 -14.82 -13.89
C PHE A 381 1.57 -15.58 -14.84
N ASP A 382 1.92 -15.64 -16.12
CA ASP A 382 1.22 -16.41 -17.13
C ASP A 382 1.84 -17.81 -17.20
N MET A 383 1.08 -18.84 -16.85
CA MET A 383 1.59 -20.22 -16.85
C MET A 383 1.99 -20.72 -18.23
N ARG A 384 1.43 -20.15 -19.30
CA ARG A 384 1.75 -20.55 -20.67
C ARG A 384 3.15 -20.12 -21.06
N GLU A 385 3.64 -19.01 -20.50
CA GLU A 385 4.98 -18.49 -20.79
C GLU A 385 6.05 -19.46 -20.28
N ILE A 386 5.83 -20.10 -19.12
CA ILE A 386 6.73 -21.14 -18.58
C ILE A 386 6.86 -22.32 -19.55
N LEU A 387 5.75 -22.76 -20.15
CA LEU A 387 5.74 -23.87 -21.10
C LEU A 387 6.31 -23.50 -22.47
N SER A 388 6.27 -22.21 -22.85
CA SER A 388 6.73 -21.76 -24.17
C SER A 388 8.18 -21.26 -24.20
N ASP A 389 8.61 -20.58 -23.14
CA ASP A 389 9.93 -19.97 -22.99
C ASP A 389 10.28 -19.88 -21.49
N GLU A 390 10.77 -21.00 -20.95
CA GLU A 390 11.13 -21.13 -19.53
C GLU A 390 12.17 -20.10 -19.11
N ASP A 391 13.19 -19.85 -19.94
CA ASP A 391 14.29 -18.94 -19.64
C ASP A 391 13.80 -17.49 -19.49
N GLU A 392 12.96 -17.01 -20.41
CA GLU A 392 12.39 -15.67 -20.33
C GLU A 392 11.45 -15.52 -19.12
N ALA A 393 10.57 -16.50 -18.90
CA ALA A 393 9.61 -16.46 -17.80
C ALA A 393 10.29 -16.51 -16.41
N THR A 394 11.26 -17.41 -16.22
CA THR A 394 12.05 -17.50 -14.98
C THR A 394 12.92 -16.26 -14.76
N THR A 395 13.44 -15.65 -15.83
CA THR A 395 14.16 -14.36 -15.75
C THR A 395 13.26 -13.26 -15.19
N TYR A 396 12.02 -13.14 -15.68
CA TYR A 396 11.07 -12.13 -15.18
C TYR A 396 10.61 -12.40 -13.74
N LEU A 397 10.34 -13.65 -13.38
CA LEU A 397 9.99 -14.00 -12.01
C LEU A 397 11.15 -13.73 -11.05
N THR A 398 12.38 -14.11 -11.43
CA THR A 398 13.60 -13.82 -10.66
C THR A 398 13.80 -12.33 -10.46
N PHE A 399 13.56 -11.52 -11.50
CA PHE A 399 13.60 -10.06 -11.41
C PHE A 399 12.62 -9.53 -10.34
N TRP A 400 11.35 -9.95 -10.38
CA TRP A 400 10.34 -9.48 -9.42
C TRP A 400 10.61 -9.96 -8.00
N LEU A 401 10.98 -11.24 -7.81
CA LEU A 401 11.29 -11.79 -6.49
C LEU A 401 12.49 -11.07 -5.86
N ASN A 402 13.56 -10.81 -6.62
CA ASN A 402 14.68 -10.01 -6.14
C ASN A 402 14.29 -8.56 -5.85
N SER A 403 13.43 -7.95 -6.68
CA SER A 403 12.94 -6.59 -6.44
C SER A 403 12.12 -6.50 -5.14
N ILE A 404 11.29 -7.50 -4.84
CA ILE A 404 10.53 -7.56 -3.58
C ILE A 404 11.49 -7.81 -2.42
N ARG A 405 12.39 -8.79 -2.52
CA ARG A 405 13.38 -9.10 -1.47
C ARG A 405 14.22 -7.87 -1.09
N LEU A 406 14.59 -7.05 -2.07
CA LEU A 406 15.40 -5.84 -1.85
C LEU A 406 14.62 -4.73 -1.14
N HIS A 407 13.40 -4.43 -1.58
CA HIS A 407 12.64 -3.26 -1.09
C HIS A 407 11.62 -3.59 0.02
N ALA A 408 11.26 -4.85 0.17
CA ALA A 408 10.28 -5.35 1.13
C ALA A 408 10.80 -6.65 1.76
N GLN A 409 11.94 -6.55 2.44
CA GLN A 409 12.61 -7.67 3.10
C GLN A 409 11.63 -8.38 4.05
N GLU A 410 11.59 -9.71 4.01
CA GLU A 410 10.69 -10.58 4.81
C GLU A 410 9.19 -10.50 4.44
N ALA A 411 8.79 -9.63 3.51
CA ALA A 411 7.40 -9.56 3.10
C ALA A 411 6.98 -10.88 2.39
N PRO A 412 5.86 -11.50 2.79
CA PRO A 412 5.43 -12.76 2.19
C PRO A 412 4.98 -12.54 0.74
N VAL A 413 5.29 -13.53 -0.11
CA VAL A 413 4.93 -13.52 -1.54
C VAL A 413 4.10 -14.73 -1.87
N LEU A 414 2.92 -14.54 -2.46
CA LEU A 414 2.13 -15.60 -3.07
C LEU A 414 2.32 -15.55 -4.59
N LEU A 415 2.70 -16.68 -5.18
CA LEU A 415 2.78 -16.83 -6.64
C LEU A 415 1.43 -17.28 -7.19
N ILE A 416 0.82 -16.47 -8.06
CA ILE A 416 -0.44 -16.83 -8.73
C ILE A 416 -0.20 -17.05 -10.22
N GLY A 417 -0.40 -18.28 -10.67
CA GLY A 417 -0.32 -18.66 -12.08
C GLY A 417 -1.68 -18.50 -12.76
N THR A 418 -1.81 -17.59 -13.71
CA THR A 418 -3.06 -17.37 -14.45
C THR A 418 -3.13 -18.22 -15.72
N PHE A 419 -4.30 -18.19 -16.41
CA PHE A 419 -4.60 -19.00 -17.60
C PHE A 419 -4.64 -20.50 -17.32
N HIS A 420 -5.15 -20.88 -16.14
CA HIS A 420 -5.34 -22.27 -15.76
C HIS A 420 -6.26 -23.04 -16.73
N ASP A 421 -7.23 -22.37 -17.37
CA ASP A 421 -8.07 -22.93 -18.43
C ASP A 421 -7.30 -23.41 -19.68
N HIS A 422 -6.09 -22.89 -19.89
CA HIS A 422 -5.22 -23.26 -21.01
C HIS A 422 -4.20 -24.36 -20.65
N VAL A 423 -3.99 -24.66 -19.37
CA VAL A 423 -3.09 -25.72 -18.88
C VAL A 423 -3.93 -26.98 -18.70
N LYS A 424 -4.01 -27.80 -19.75
CA LYS A 424 -5.06 -28.83 -19.87
C LYS A 424 -4.68 -30.18 -19.26
N SER A 425 -3.40 -30.46 -19.03
CA SER A 425 -2.94 -31.74 -18.50
C SER A 425 -2.33 -31.58 -17.10
N THR A 426 -2.48 -32.61 -16.27
CA THR A 426 -1.80 -32.71 -14.97
C THR A 426 -0.28 -32.75 -15.11
N GLN A 427 0.22 -33.18 -16.27
CA GLN A 427 1.64 -33.19 -16.59
C GLN A 427 2.16 -31.76 -16.78
N ASP A 428 1.52 -30.94 -17.61
CA ASP A 428 1.93 -29.55 -17.84
C ASP A 428 1.97 -28.77 -16.52
N LEU A 429 0.96 -28.96 -15.66
CA LEU A 429 0.90 -28.32 -14.35
C LEU A 429 2.06 -28.78 -13.44
N GLY A 430 2.44 -30.06 -13.50
CA GLY A 430 3.58 -30.62 -12.77
C GLY A 430 4.93 -30.10 -13.27
N GLU A 431 5.09 -29.94 -14.59
CA GLU A 431 6.28 -29.33 -15.20
C GLU A 431 6.44 -27.88 -14.74
N ILE A 432 5.36 -27.08 -14.78
CA ILE A 432 5.37 -25.71 -14.25
C ILE A 432 5.71 -25.71 -12.76
N ASP A 433 5.09 -26.58 -11.96
CA ASP A 433 5.33 -26.65 -10.51
C ASP A 433 6.80 -26.99 -10.17
N GLN A 434 7.44 -27.85 -10.96
CA GLN A 434 8.85 -28.20 -10.82
C GLN A 434 9.76 -27.00 -11.14
N VAL A 435 9.51 -26.29 -12.24
CA VAL A 435 10.25 -25.07 -12.62
C VAL A 435 10.14 -24.02 -11.52
N ILE A 436 8.91 -23.76 -11.04
CA ILE A 436 8.69 -22.81 -9.95
C ILE A 436 9.37 -23.27 -8.67
N GLY A 437 9.32 -24.57 -8.33
CA GLY A 437 10.00 -25.15 -7.17
C GLY A 437 11.51 -24.89 -7.17
N ASN A 438 12.17 -25.10 -8.31
CA ASN A 438 13.59 -24.82 -8.48
C ASN A 438 13.91 -23.32 -8.30
N LEU A 439 13.05 -22.45 -8.83
CA LEU A 439 13.21 -21.01 -8.72
C LEU A 439 13.06 -20.53 -7.26
N ILE A 440 11.98 -20.94 -6.57
CA ILE A 440 11.64 -20.41 -5.25
C ILE A 440 12.53 -20.94 -4.13
N ALA A 441 13.35 -21.97 -4.38
CA ALA A 441 14.34 -22.47 -3.44
C ALA A 441 15.31 -21.38 -2.94
N ALA A 442 15.57 -20.36 -3.75
CA ALA A 442 16.39 -19.19 -3.37
C ALA A 442 15.61 -18.07 -2.65
N PHE A 443 14.28 -18.21 -2.50
CA PHE A 443 13.37 -17.18 -2.02
C PHE A 443 12.45 -17.71 -0.90
N PRO A 444 12.96 -17.82 0.35
CA PRO A 444 12.20 -18.39 1.47
C PRO A 444 10.95 -17.59 1.88
N GLN A 445 10.83 -16.35 1.41
CA GLN A 445 9.65 -15.49 1.60
C GLN A 445 8.44 -15.90 0.75
N VAL A 446 8.60 -16.83 -0.20
CA VAL A 446 7.50 -17.30 -1.05
C VAL A 446 6.68 -18.34 -0.30
N GLU A 447 5.37 -18.08 -0.17
CA GLU A 447 4.41 -18.99 0.43
C GLU A 447 3.96 -20.04 -0.60
N THR A 448 4.02 -21.31 -0.18
CA THR A 448 3.57 -22.45 -0.98
C THR A 448 2.15 -22.89 -0.61
N ASP A 449 1.48 -23.56 -1.54
CA ASP A 449 0.15 -24.12 -1.33
C ASP A 449 0.25 -25.43 -0.53
N LYS A 450 0.13 -25.31 0.80
CA LYS A 450 0.24 -26.46 1.71
C LYS A 450 -0.89 -27.48 1.56
N VAL A 451 -2.05 -27.07 1.04
CA VAL A 451 -3.23 -27.95 0.92
C VAL A 451 -3.05 -28.93 -0.24
N TYR A 452 -2.57 -28.43 -1.37
CA TYR A 452 -2.36 -29.22 -2.58
C TYR A 452 -0.88 -29.60 -2.79
N ASN A 453 0.01 -29.22 -1.86
CA ASN A 453 1.45 -29.43 -1.92
C ASN A 453 2.07 -28.93 -3.24
N ARG A 454 1.81 -27.66 -3.57
CA ARG A 454 2.31 -26.99 -4.79
C ARG A 454 3.16 -25.77 -4.44
N ASN A 455 4.06 -25.40 -5.33
CA ASN A 455 4.95 -24.24 -5.21
C ASN A 455 4.26 -22.91 -5.59
N PHE A 456 3.05 -22.96 -6.15
CA PHE A 456 2.25 -21.78 -6.52
C PHE A 456 0.74 -22.08 -6.50
N PHE A 457 -0.08 -21.04 -6.71
CA PHE A 457 -1.53 -21.13 -6.76
C PHE A 457 -2.06 -20.89 -8.20
N PRO A 458 -2.60 -21.91 -8.89
CA PRO A 458 -3.22 -21.71 -10.20
C PRO A 458 -4.56 -20.99 -10.08
N LEU A 459 -4.89 -20.17 -11.09
CA LEU A 459 -6.13 -19.40 -11.15
C LEU A 459 -6.70 -19.39 -12.57
N ASP A 460 -7.91 -19.93 -12.72
CA ASP A 460 -8.75 -19.68 -13.89
C ASP A 460 -9.63 -18.45 -13.67
N ASN A 461 -9.25 -17.33 -14.30
CA ASN A 461 -10.04 -16.10 -14.24
C ASN A 461 -11.35 -16.18 -15.03
N THR A 462 -11.53 -17.17 -15.92
CA THR A 462 -12.70 -17.27 -16.81
C THR A 462 -13.90 -17.98 -16.18
N LEU A 463 -13.70 -18.67 -15.04
CA LEU A 463 -14.77 -19.37 -14.35
C LEU A 463 -15.87 -18.40 -13.90
N PRO A 464 -17.15 -18.77 -14.07
CA PRO A 464 -18.26 -17.89 -13.73
C PRO A 464 -18.28 -17.59 -12.23
N MET A 465 -18.40 -16.31 -11.90
CA MET A 465 -18.76 -15.83 -10.57
C MET A 465 -20.15 -15.22 -10.65
N ASN A 466 -21.13 -15.84 -9.98
CA ASN A 466 -22.49 -15.30 -9.94
C ASN A 466 -22.96 -15.14 -8.48
N PRO A 467 -22.95 -13.90 -7.96
CA PRO A 467 -23.46 -13.60 -6.62
C PRO A 467 -24.93 -13.99 -6.41
N LYS A 468 -25.73 -14.10 -7.49
CA LYS A 468 -27.15 -14.47 -7.42
C LYS A 468 -27.39 -15.98 -7.44
N GLU A 469 -26.41 -16.78 -7.87
CA GLU A 469 -26.54 -18.25 -7.99
C GLU A 469 -25.60 -19.02 -7.05
N ASN A 470 -24.89 -18.34 -6.13
CA ASN A 470 -23.92 -18.95 -5.20
C ASN A 470 -22.80 -19.78 -5.87
N VAL A 471 -22.57 -19.62 -7.18
CA VAL A 471 -21.47 -20.30 -7.88
C VAL A 471 -20.18 -19.52 -7.62
N LYS A 472 -19.27 -20.12 -6.84
CA LYS A 472 -17.97 -19.56 -6.48
C LYS A 472 -16.86 -20.20 -7.30
N ASN A 473 -15.88 -19.41 -7.72
CA ASN A 473 -14.65 -19.92 -8.30
C ASN A 473 -13.79 -20.57 -7.20
N GLY A 474 -13.63 -21.90 -7.27
CA GLY A 474 -12.90 -22.67 -6.25
C GLY A 474 -11.43 -22.24 -6.10
N ASP A 475 -10.75 -21.95 -7.22
CA ASP A 475 -9.37 -21.44 -7.22
C ASP A 475 -9.30 -20.12 -6.44
N ALA A 476 -10.22 -19.19 -6.74
CA ALA A 476 -10.25 -17.87 -6.11
C ALA A 476 -10.55 -17.94 -4.61
N GLU A 477 -11.48 -18.78 -4.16
CA GLU A 477 -11.79 -18.92 -2.73
C GLU A 477 -10.62 -19.56 -1.97
N HIS A 478 -9.93 -20.54 -2.56
CA HIS A 478 -8.71 -21.14 -1.98
C HIS A 478 -7.58 -20.12 -1.85
N ILE A 479 -7.38 -19.29 -2.88
CA ILE A 479 -6.40 -18.20 -2.85
C ILE A 479 -6.75 -17.17 -1.77
N LYS A 480 -8.02 -16.74 -1.66
CA LYS A 480 -8.48 -15.81 -0.61
C LYS A 480 -8.19 -16.35 0.79
N ALA A 481 -8.51 -17.62 1.04
CA ALA A 481 -8.25 -18.25 2.34
C ALA A 481 -6.76 -18.22 2.70
N ASN A 482 -5.88 -18.46 1.73
CA ASN A 482 -4.43 -18.38 1.93
C ASN A 482 -3.94 -16.94 2.15
N ILE A 483 -4.44 -15.96 1.38
CA ILE A 483 -4.11 -14.54 1.59
C ILE A 483 -4.51 -14.13 3.01
N GLU A 484 -5.74 -14.44 3.44
CA GLU A 484 -6.20 -14.09 4.78
C GLU A 484 -5.37 -14.76 5.88
N ARG A 485 -5.01 -16.05 5.72
CA ARG A 485 -4.12 -16.77 6.64
C ARG A 485 -2.77 -16.07 6.77
N VAL A 486 -2.13 -15.76 5.64
CA VAL A 486 -0.80 -15.13 5.59
C VAL A 486 -0.86 -13.73 6.20
N SER A 487 -1.88 -12.94 5.85
CA SER A 487 -2.08 -11.60 6.37
C SER A 487 -2.36 -11.57 7.88
N ARG A 488 -3.20 -12.48 8.42
CA ARG A 488 -3.44 -12.56 9.87
C ARG A 488 -2.17 -12.87 10.67
N ASN A 489 -1.19 -13.53 10.07
CA ASN A 489 0.07 -13.87 10.72
C ASN A 489 1.07 -12.71 10.77
N GLN A 490 0.85 -11.64 9.99
CA GLN A 490 1.77 -10.51 9.94
C GLN A 490 1.75 -9.70 11.24
N GLU A 491 2.91 -9.31 11.74
CA GLU A 491 3.05 -8.55 12.99
C GLU A 491 2.34 -7.19 12.92
N HIS A 492 2.44 -6.49 11.79
CA HIS A 492 1.83 -5.17 11.61
C HIS A 492 0.29 -5.20 11.65
N VAL A 493 -0.34 -6.31 11.29
CA VAL A 493 -1.80 -6.47 11.37
C VAL A 493 -2.26 -6.57 12.84
N LYS A 494 -1.43 -7.15 13.70
CA LYS A 494 -1.69 -7.33 15.15
C LYS A 494 -1.28 -6.11 15.98
N ARG A 495 -0.65 -5.10 15.37
CA ARG A 495 -0.15 -3.91 16.06
C ARG A 495 -1.31 -3.12 16.66
N GLU A 496 -1.17 -2.71 17.92
CA GLU A 496 -2.11 -1.81 18.56
C GLU A 496 -1.81 -0.35 18.20
N VAL A 497 -2.83 0.40 17.82
CA VAL A 497 -2.76 1.83 17.48
C VAL A 497 -3.76 2.63 18.31
N SER A 498 -3.42 3.88 18.62
CA SER A 498 -4.29 4.79 19.36
C SER A 498 -5.57 5.11 18.58
N LEU A 499 -6.73 5.09 19.25
CA LEU A 499 -8.00 5.47 18.61
C LEU A 499 -8.01 6.93 18.12
N ARG A 500 -7.26 7.82 18.79
CA ARG A 500 -7.07 9.22 18.35
C ARG A 500 -6.38 9.29 16.99
N TRP A 501 -5.45 8.36 16.72
CA TRP A 501 -4.75 8.30 15.45
C TRP A 501 -5.68 7.82 14.35
N LEU A 502 -6.44 6.75 14.60
CA LEU A 502 -7.44 6.25 13.66
C LEU A 502 -8.49 7.31 13.32
N ARG A 503 -8.93 8.10 14.31
CA ARG A 503 -9.83 9.24 14.12
C ARG A 503 -9.23 10.28 13.19
N CYS A 504 -7.96 10.64 13.41
CA CYS A 504 -7.25 11.59 12.56
C CYS A 504 -7.11 11.06 11.13
N LEU A 505 -6.80 9.77 10.97
CA LEU A 505 -6.72 9.12 9.67
C LEU A 505 -8.06 9.12 8.93
N ASP A 506 -9.17 8.85 9.62
CA ASP A 506 -10.52 8.96 9.04
C ASP A 506 -10.77 10.37 8.48
N LEU A 507 -10.40 11.42 9.22
CA LEU A 507 -10.50 12.82 8.75
C LEU A 507 -9.58 13.11 7.56
N MET A 508 -8.37 12.55 7.55
CA MET A 508 -7.43 12.70 6.44
C MET A 508 -7.92 12.03 5.15
N LEU A 509 -8.71 10.96 5.27
CA LEU A 509 -9.24 10.16 4.17
C LEU A 509 -10.71 10.46 3.85
N GLU A 510 -11.31 11.47 4.48
CA GLU A 510 -12.73 11.80 4.33
C GLU A 510 -13.04 12.42 2.95
N ASP A 511 -12.17 13.30 2.47
CA ASP A 511 -12.29 13.96 1.18
C ASP A 511 -11.51 13.18 0.11
N ASP A 512 -12.21 12.28 -0.58
CA ASP A 512 -11.66 11.46 -1.67
C ASP A 512 -11.08 12.29 -2.84
N SER A 513 -11.43 13.57 -2.95
CA SER A 513 -10.87 14.47 -3.98
C SER A 513 -9.46 14.95 -3.64
N LYS A 514 -9.10 14.98 -2.35
CA LYS A 514 -7.78 15.39 -1.88
C LYS A 514 -6.84 14.20 -1.82
N SER A 515 -6.00 14.07 -2.85
CA SER A 515 -4.95 13.04 -2.89
C SER A 515 -3.71 13.36 -2.04
N LYS A 516 -3.66 14.55 -1.44
CA LYS A 516 -2.58 15.01 -0.55
C LYS A 516 -3.08 16.10 0.40
N LEU A 517 -2.34 16.28 1.49
CA LEU A 517 -2.60 17.25 2.55
C LEU A 517 -1.31 17.96 2.95
N SER A 518 -1.41 19.21 3.37
CA SER A 518 -0.32 19.91 4.02
C SER A 518 -0.19 19.49 5.50
N LEU A 519 1.01 19.63 6.07
CA LEU A 519 1.24 19.33 7.49
C LEU A 519 0.39 20.22 8.42
N SER A 520 0.09 21.46 8.02
CA SER A 520 -0.82 22.35 8.75
C SER A 520 -2.25 21.82 8.75
N GLU A 521 -2.78 21.38 7.60
CA GLU A 521 -4.11 20.74 7.52
C GLU A 521 -4.19 19.50 8.41
N VAL A 522 -3.16 18.65 8.37
CA VAL A 522 -3.09 17.46 9.22
C VAL A 522 -3.05 17.83 10.69
N LYS A 523 -2.28 18.86 11.10
CA LYS A 523 -2.26 19.34 12.49
C LYS A 523 -3.65 19.80 12.96
N THR A 524 -4.39 20.53 12.14
CA THR A 524 -5.77 20.92 12.45
C THR A 524 -6.70 19.71 12.58
N MET A 525 -6.54 18.68 11.74
CA MET A 525 -7.31 17.43 11.86
C MET A 525 -6.91 16.63 13.11
N ALA A 526 -5.63 16.67 13.49
CA ALA A 526 -5.10 16.01 14.67
C ALA A 526 -5.64 16.67 15.94
N GLU A 527 -5.68 18.00 16.01
CA GLU A 527 -6.28 18.76 17.10
C GLU A 527 -7.76 18.39 17.31
N LYS A 528 -8.54 18.31 16.21
CA LYS A 528 -9.94 17.82 16.23
C LYS A 528 -10.08 16.39 16.73
N SER A 529 -9.01 15.60 16.66
CA SER A 529 -8.94 14.21 17.12
C SER A 529 -8.38 14.08 18.55
N GLY A 530 -8.11 15.19 19.24
CA GLY A 530 -7.54 15.21 20.59
C GLY A 530 -6.02 15.02 20.63
N LEU A 531 -5.30 15.25 19.52
CA LEU A 531 -3.84 15.22 19.43
C LEU A 531 -3.29 16.64 19.43
N THR A 532 -2.56 17.01 20.48
CA THR A 532 -2.01 18.36 20.67
C THR A 532 -0.48 18.40 20.61
N SER A 533 0.18 17.25 20.82
CA SER A 533 1.65 17.16 20.76
C SER A 533 2.13 17.02 19.33
N SER A 534 3.02 17.91 18.89
CA SER A 534 3.63 17.81 17.56
C SER A 534 4.46 16.53 17.41
N ASP A 535 5.08 16.04 18.48
CA ASP A 535 5.87 14.80 18.43
C ASP A 535 4.96 13.58 18.29
N GLU A 536 3.80 13.58 18.95
CA GLU A 536 2.79 12.53 18.79
C GLU A 536 2.24 12.49 17.37
N ILE A 537 1.97 13.66 16.76
CA ILE A 537 1.51 13.77 15.37
C ILE A 537 2.56 13.24 14.40
N MET A 538 3.84 13.58 14.60
CA MET A 538 4.91 13.07 13.74
C MET A 538 5.12 11.56 13.91
N ALA A 539 5.01 11.03 15.14
CA ALA A 539 5.06 9.59 15.39
C ALA A 539 3.89 8.85 14.73
N MET A 540 2.68 9.41 14.78
CA MET A 540 1.50 8.89 14.10
C MET A 540 1.73 8.83 12.59
N LEU A 541 2.18 9.93 11.97
CA LEU A 541 2.44 9.99 10.53
C LEU A 541 3.53 9.00 10.11
N HIS A 542 4.59 8.88 10.92
CA HIS A 542 5.63 7.88 10.69
C HIS A 542 5.06 6.46 10.66
N ILE A 543 4.23 6.10 11.64
CA ILE A 543 3.60 4.78 11.72
C ILE A 543 2.62 4.54 10.57
N PHE A 544 1.82 5.54 10.17
CA PHE A 544 0.94 5.41 9.00
C PHE A 544 1.70 5.28 7.68
N ASN A 545 2.86 5.94 7.56
CA ASN A 545 3.76 5.77 6.44
C ASN A 545 4.38 4.37 6.43
N GLU A 546 4.85 3.86 7.57
CA GLU A 546 5.32 2.47 7.70
C GLU A 546 4.21 1.49 7.27
N LEU A 547 3.00 1.64 7.80
CA LEU A 547 1.84 0.80 7.44
C LEU A 547 1.39 0.98 5.98
N GLY A 548 1.95 1.95 5.25
CA GLY A 548 1.72 2.16 3.83
C GLY A 548 0.31 2.69 3.51
N VAL A 549 -0.36 3.32 4.47
CA VAL A 549 -1.68 3.96 4.27
C VAL A 549 -1.55 5.38 3.74
N ILE A 550 -0.47 6.05 4.10
CA ILE A 550 -0.07 7.34 3.56
C ILE A 550 1.38 7.25 3.07
N THR A 551 1.84 8.27 2.36
CA THR A 551 3.25 8.48 2.08
C THR A 551 3.68 9.83 2.65
N HIS A 552 4.67 9.81 3.55
CA HIS A 552 5.22 11.00 4.18
C HIS A 552 6.74 10.89 4.29
N MET A 553 7.44 11.85 3.70
CA MET A 553 8.90 11.93 3.71
C MET A 553 9.34 13.12 4.54
N THR A 554 10.34 12.95 5.39
CA THR A 554 10.76 13.96 6.38
C THR A 554 12.20 14.41 6.21
N SER A 555 12.88 14.00 5.13
CA SER A 555 14.31 14.25 4.91
C SER A 555 14.65 15.71 4.59
N THR A 556 13.67 16.49 4.12
CA THR A 556 13.81 17.94 3.93
C THR A 556 12.57 18.66 4.43
N ASP A 557 12.68 19.96 4.71
CA ASP A 557 11.54 20.76 5.15
C ASP A 557 10.41 20.76 4.11
N ALA A 558 10.74 20.85 2.82
CA ALA A 558 9.76 20.81 1.73
C ALA A 558 8.98 19.49 1.69
N LEU A 559 9.68 18.36 1.84
CA LEU A 559 9.07 17.02 1.86
C LEU A 559 8.19 16.83 3.09
N LYS A 560 8.67 17.31 4.25
CA LYS A 560 7.96 17.20 5.53
C LYS A 560 6.59 17.89 5.51
N GLN A 561 6.41 18.93 4.68
CA GLN A 561 5.15 19.66 4.60
C GLN A 561 4.05 18.94 3.84
N VAL A 562 4.32 17.90 3.06
CA VAL A 562 3.32 17.26 2.19
C VAL A 562 3.11 15.81 2.59
N ILE A 563 1.86 15.47 2.91
CA ILE A 563 1.41 14.12 3.23
C ILE A 563 0.55 13.64 2.06
N THR A 564 0.98 12.57 1.41
CA THR A 564 0.21 11.98 0.30
C THR A 564 -0.73 10.92 0.85
N THR A 565 -2.04 11.13 0.74
CA THR A 565 -3.09 10.19 1.16
C THR A 565 -3.44 9.21 0.04
N ASN A 566 -3.19 9.58 -1.21
CA ASN A 566 -3.34 8.72 -2.37
C ASN A 566 -2.03 8.67 -3.18
N PRO A 567 -1.28 7.55 -3.15
CA PRO A 567 -0.01 7.36 -3.86
C PRO A 567 -0.13 7.55 -5.39
N GLN A 568 -1.34 7.41 -5.94
CA GLN A 568 -1.60 7.56 -7.36
C GLN A 568 -1.23 8.95 -7.86
N TRP A 569 -1.54 10.00 -7.08
CA TRP A 569 -1.18 11.37 -7.45
C TRP A 569 0.33 11.50 -7.65
N LEU A 570 1.11 10.92 -6.73
CA LEU A 570 2.56 10.99 -6.83
C LEU A 570 3.05 10.26 -8.09
N LEU A 571 2.51 9.08 -8.36
CA LEU A 571 2.86 8.36 -9.57
C LEU A 571 2.47 9.12 -10.83
N ASP A 572 1.28 9.71 -10.88
CA ASP A 572 0.81 10.49 -12.02
C ASP A 572 1.78 11.64 -12.28
N ALA A 573 2.16 12.39 -11.23
CA ALA A 573 3.15 13.46 -11.32
C ALA A 573 4.51 12.95 -11.83
N LEU A 574 5.03 11.84 -11.28
CA LEU A 574 6.31 11.27 -11.71
C LEU A 574 6.24 10.74 -13.16
N SER A 575 5.10 10.19 -13.57
CA SER A 575 4.88 9.64 -14.92
C SER A 575 4.83 10.72 -16.00
N MET A 576 4.62 11.99 -15.63
CA MET A 576 4.77 13.12 -16.55
C MET A 576 6.21 13.33 -16.98
N ILE A 577 7.20 12.78 -16.29
CA ILE A 577 8.61 12.90 -16.70
C ILE A 577 9.18 11.52 -16.98
N ILE A 578 9.02 10.58 -16.05
CA ILE A 578 9.46 9.21 -16.20
C ILE A 578 8.41 8.47 -17.02
N ARG A 579 8.50 8.61 -18.35
CA ARG A 579 7.46 8.21 -19.29
C ARG A 579 7.95 7.23 -20.34
N ASP A 580 7.04 6.33 -20.75
CA ASP A 580 7.22 5.55 -21.97
C ASP A 580 6.77 6.39 -23.18
N SER A 581 7.72 6.79 -24.03
CA SER A 581 7.47 7.60 -25.23
C SER A 581 6.48 6.97 -26.24
N THR A 582 6.20 5.66 -26.13
CA THR A 582 5.21 4.96 -26.97
C THR A 582 3.79 5.03 -26.42
N LEU A 583 3.63 5.26 -25.11
CA LEU A 583 2.33 5.30 -24.42
C LEU A 583 1.94 6.73 -24.00
N HIS A 584 2.92 7.61 -23.77
CA HIS A 584 2.74 8.94 -23.17
C HIS A 584 3.34 10.05 -24.05
N MET A 585 2.84 10.19 -25.28
CA MET A 585 3.30 11.24 -26.20
C MET A 585 2.89 12.64 -25.72
N PHE A 586 3.80 13.62 -25.85
CA PHE A 586 3.42 15.02 -25.71
C PHE A 586 2.49 15.45 -26.85
N ASP A 587 1.47 16.26 -26.55
CA ASP A 587 0.83 17.04 -27.60
C ASP A 587 1.77 18.19 -27.99
N LEU A 588 2.62 17.93 -28.98
CA LEU A 588 3.60 18.90 -29.46
C LEU A 588 2.93 20.19 -29.96
N ASN A 589 1.68 20.14 -30.42
CA ASN A 589 0.97 21.35 -30.86
C ASN A 589 0.57 22.24 -29.68
N GLU A 590 0.31 21.66 -28.51
CA GLU A 590 0.07 22.42 -27.28
C GLU A 590 1.37 23.06 -26.79
N MET A 591 2.47 22.30 -26.81
CA MET A 591 3.79 22.78 -26.41
C MET A 591 4.31 23.89 -27.34
N GLU A 592 4.05 23.81 -28.65
CA GLU A 592 4.42 24.85 -29.63
C GLU A 592 3.68 26.16 -29.34
N LYS A 593 2.39 26.11 -29.02
CA LYS A 593 1.60 27.30 -28.63
C LYS A 593 2.12 28.00 -27.39
N MET A 594 2.79 27.26 -26.50
CA MET A 594 3.36 27.78 -25.26
C MET A 594 4.85 28.12 -25.38
N GLY A 595 5.46 27.92 -26.55
CA GLY A 595 6.90 28.14 -26.77
C GLY A 595 7.80 27.11 -26.09
N LEU A 596 7.25 25.97 -25.64
CA LEU A 596 7.97 24.92 -24.90
C LEU A 596 8.30 23.69 -25.75
N GLU A 597 7.98 23.68 -27.05
CA GLU A 597 8.25 22.55 -27.94
C GLU A 597 9.72 22.13 -27.91
N GLY A 598 10.65 23.09 -27.97
CA GLY A 598 12.09 22.82 -27.92
C GLY A 598 12.54 22.16 -26.61
N GLU A 599 11.95 22.57 -25.48
CA GLU A 599 12.24 21.98 -24.17
C GLU A 599 11.66 20.56 -24.06
N ALA A 600 10.43 20.34 -24.53
CA ALA A 600 9.82 19.01 -24.57
C ALA A 600 10.62 18.04 -25.46
N VAL A 601 11.11 18.50 -26.62
CA VAL A 601 11.99 17.73 -27.51
C VAL A 601 13.33 17.44 -26.84
N THR A 602 13.89 18.39 -26.11
CA THR A 602 15.13 18.21 -25.35
C THR A 602 14.97 17.15 -24.27
N LEU A 603 13.86 17.15 -23.53
CA LEU A 603 13.54 16.11 -22.55
C LEU A 603 13.44 14.74 -23.20
N MET A 604 12.72 14.61 -24.32
CA MET A 604 12.55 13.33 -25.01
C MET A 604 13.86 12.76 -25.58
N ASN A 605 14.73 13.62 -26.12
CA ASN A 605 15.93 13.19 -26.84
C ASN A 605 17.17 13.07 -25.95
N LYS A 606 17.31 13.97 -24.98
CA LYS A 606 18.50 14.10 -24.13
C LYS A 606 18.23 13.75 -22.66
N GLY A 607 16.96 13.58 -22.26
CA GLY A 607 16.60 13.40 -20.86
C GLY A 607 16.84 14.64 -20.01
N ILE A 608 16.84 15.86 -20.60
CA ILE A 608 17.07 17.12 -19.88
C ILE A 608 15.80 17.96 -19.91
N ALA A 609 15.29 18.35 -18.73
CA ALA A 609 14.14 19.22 -18.56
C ALA A 609 14.57 20.61 -18.06
N SER A 610 13.99 21.68 -18.63
CA SER A 610 14.07 23.02 -18.05
C SER A 610 13.06 23.16 -16.91
N ARG A 611 13.33 24.05 -15.95
CA ARG A 611 12.38 24.36 -14.88
C ARG A 611 11.03 24.87 -15.42
N ASP A 612 11.05 25.68 -16.47
CA ASP A 612 9.83 26.22 -17.09
C ASP A 612 8.93 25.10 -17.65
N LEU A 613 9.54 24.08 -18.27
CA LEU A 613 8.80 22.90 -18.71
C LEU A 613 8.20 22.15 -17.52
N LEU A 614 8.96 21.98 -16.43
CA LEU A 614 8.49 21.29 -15.22
C LEU A 614 7.32 22.03 -14.54
N GLU A 615 7.38 23.36 -14.47
CA GLU A 615 6.31 24.21 -13.94
C GLU A 615 5.06 24.22 -14.82
N HIS A 616 5.19 23.82 -16.09
CA HIS A 616 4.06 23.61 -16.98
C HIS A 616 3.48 22.20 -16.87
N LEU A 617 4.34 21.17 -16.80
CA LEU A 617 3.91 19.78 -16.67
C LEU A 617 3.26 19.52 -15.30
N TRP A 618 3.81 20.13 -14.25
CA TRP A 618 3.29 20.04 -12.90
C TRP A 618 2.56 21.32 -12.51
N ASN A 619 1.81 21.28 -11.40
CA ASN A 619 1.30 22.51 -10.82
C ASN A 619 2.47 23.32 -10.21
N PRO A 620 2.59 24.64 -10.46
CA PRO A 620 3.68 25.46 -9.93
C PRO A 620 3.90 25.36 -8.42
N SER A 621 2.84 25.17 -7.63
CA SER A 621 2.94 24.99 -6.18
C SER A 621 3.56 23.65 -5.75
N GLU A 622 3.64 22.67 -6.65
CA GLU A 622 4.08 21.31 -6.39
C GLU A 622 5.53 21.06 -6.86
N VAL A 623 6.01 21.88 -7.79
CA VAL A 623 7.29 21.67 -8.48
C VAL A 623 8.46 21.59 -7.51
N THR A 624 8.49 22.46 -6.49
CA THR A 624 9.58 22.42 -5.49
C THR A 624 9.56 21.11 -4.70
N PHE A 625 8.39 20.63 -4.28
CA PHE A 625 8.26 19.34 -3.59
C PHE A 625 8.68 18.18 -4.49
N LEU A 626 8.20 18.14 -5.74
CA LEU A 626 8.50 17.06 -6.68
C LEU A 626 9.98 17.04 -7.09
N LEU A 627 10.61 18.21 -7.25
CA LEU A 627 12.04 18.33 -7.51
C LEU A 627 12.86 17.79 -6.33
N ASP A 628 12.55 18.21 -5.11
CA ASP A 628 13.26 17.73 -3.91
C ASP A 628 13.07 16.22 -3.72
N LEU A 629 11.85 15.72 -3.94
CA LEU A 629 11.54 14.30 -3.91
C LEU A 629 12.38 13.52 -4.91
N MET A 630 12.33 13.91 -6.17
CA MET A 630 13.02 13.19 -7.24
C MET A 630 14.55 13.32 -7.12
N ARG A 631 15.07 14.41 -6.55
CA ARG A 631 16.50 14.56 -6.23
C ARG A 631 16.91 13.62 -5.10
N ARG A 632 16.16 13.62 -3.99
CA ARG A 632 16.47 12.78 -2.83
C ARG A 632 16.36 11.29 -3.16
N THR A 633 15.50 10.93 -4.10
CA THR A 633 15.30 9.53 -4.56
C THR A 633 16.18 9.16 -5.76
N LEU A 634 17.08 10.06 -6.16
CA LEU A 634 18.03 9.90 -7.27
C LEU A 634 17.36 9.61 -8.63
N LEU A 635 16.10 10.05 -8.80
CA LEU A 635 15.34 9.98 -10.04
C LEU A 635 15.65 11.16 -10.99
N LEU A 636 16.30 12.21 -10.48
CA LEU A 636 16.81 13.33 -11.27
C LEU A 636 18.11 13.89 -10.67
N SER A 637 18.89 14.61 -11.46
CA SER A 637 20.00 15.44 -10.98
C SER A 637 19.90 16.86 -11.55
N GLU A 638 20.35 17.86 -10.79
CA GLU A 638 20.53 19.21 -11.34
C GLU A 638 21.59 19.20 -12.46
N TRP A 639 21.31 19.93 -13.53
CA TRP A 639 22.20 20.07 -14.68
C TRP A 639 22.94 21.41 -14.61
N ARG A 640 24.24 21.36 -14.33
CA ARG A 640 25.11 22.54 -14.12
C ARG A 640 26.21 22.69 -15.16
N PHE A 641 26.06 22.04 -16.32
CA PHE A 641 27.05 22.08 -17.40
C PHE A 641 26.67 23.12 -18.45
N GLY A 642 27.66 23.89 -18.90
CA GLY A 642 27.48 25.00 -19.84
C GLY A 642 26.95 26.28 -19.20
N ASP A 643 26.79 27.34 -19.99
CA ASP A 643 26.24 28.62 -19.52
C ASP A 643 24.70 28.57 -19.55
N THR A 644 24.11 28.00 -18.50
CA THR A 644 22.66 27.89 -18.38
C THR A 644 22.09 29.00 -17.52
N LYS A 645 21.60 30.08 -18.15
CA LYS A 645 20.82 31.13 -17.46
C LYS A 645 19.55 30.60 -16.77
N GLN A 646 19.05 29.45 -17.21
CA GLN A 646 17.88 28.77 -16.68
C GLN A 646 18.27 27.48 -15.96
N LYS A 647 17.59 27.17 -14.84
CA LYS A 647 17.78 25.90 -14.12
C LYS A 647 17.30 24.73 -14.97
N ARG A 648 18.15 23.70 -15.09
CA ARG A 648 17.90 22.48 -15.85
C ARG A 648 18.14 21.24 -15.01
N TYR A 649 17.57 20.12 -15.44
CA TYR A 649 17.51 18.89 -14.69
C TYR A 649 17.66 17.68 -15.62
N MET A 650 18.52 16.73 -15.27
CA MET A 650 18.74 15.48 -15.99
C MET A 650 17.90 14.36 -15.38
N VAL A 651 17.23 13.59 -16.24
CA VAL A 651 16.35 12.47 -15.91
C VAL A 651 16.92 11.21 -16.58
N PRO A 652 17.63 10.35 -15.81
CA PRO A 652 18.46 9.29 -16.39
C PRO A 652 17.63 8.15 -17.01
N SER A 653 16.37 7.96 -16.60
CA SER A 653 15.49 6.91 -17.13
C SER A 653 15.04 7.16 -18.57
N LEU A 654 15.18 8.38 -19.08
CA LEU A 654 14.88 8.77 -20.45
C LEU A 654 16.10 8.74 -21.39
N LEU A 655 17.29 8.43 -20.86
CA LEU A 655 18.50 8.33 -21.66
C LEU A 655 18.37 7.21 -22.70
N GLN A 656 18.85 7.48 -23.90
CA GLN A 656 18.78 6.55 -25.02
C GLN A 656 19.93 5.54 -24.97
N ASP A 657 19.71 4.36 -25.55
CA ASP A 657 20.75 3.32 -25.68
C ASP A 657 21.90 3.79 -26.57
N ASP A 658 23.12 3.46 -26.17
CA ASP A 658 24.31 3.62 -27.00
C ASP A 658 24.59 2.31 -27.76
N HIS A 659 24.22 2.26 -29.05
CA HIS A 659 24.50 1.10 -29.90
C HIS A 659 25.90 1.12 -30.52
N HIS A 660 26.69 2.18 -30.30
CA HIS A 660 27.96 2.41 -30.99
C HIS A 660 29.18 2.22 -30.10
N THR A 661 29.05 2.43 -28.79
CA THR A 661 30.15 2.23 -27.84
C THR A 661 30.17 0.80 -27.32
N LYS A 662 30.94 -0.07 -27.99
CA LYS A 662 31.36 -1.34 -27.39
C LYS A 662 32.31 -1.05 -26.22
N PRO A 663 32.35 -1.85 -25.15
CA PRO A 663 33.39 -1.76 -24.14
C PRO A 663 34.73 -1.97 -24.84
N LYS A 664 35.43 -0.89 -25.19
CA LYS A 664 36.81 -0.98 -25.67
C LYS A 664 37.68 -1.47 -24.51
N GLU A 665 38.86 -1.99 -24.82
CA GLU A 665 39.90 -2.18 -23.81
C GLU A 665 40.19 -0.83 -23.14
N PHE A 666 39.62 -0.63 -21.95
CA PHE A 666 39.82 0.59 -21.19
C PHE A 666 41.28 0.70 -20.76
N LYS A 667 41.97 1.74 -21.21
CA LYS A 667 43.32 2.07 -20.72
C LYS A 667 43.14 2.90 -19.46
N GLY A 668 43.29 2.30 -18.28
CA GLY A 668 43.08 3.02 -17.02
C GLY A 668 42.75 2.14 -15.83
N ASP A 669 42.72 2.75 -14.65
CA ASP A 669 42.29 2.12 -13.40
C ASP A 669 40.76 1.91 -13.42
N ARG A 670 40.28 0.83 -12.81
CA ARG A 670 38.87 0.42 -12.87
C ARG A 670 38.38 0.04 -11.48
N PHE A 671 37.21 0.54 -11.15
CA PHE A 671 36.42 0.11 -9.99
C PHE A 671 35.17 -0.57 -10.53
N VAL A 672 34.86 -1.77 -10.07
CA VAL A 672 33.71 -2.55 -10.57
C VAL A 672 32.84 -2.94 -9.39
N PHE A 673 31.57 -2.60 -9.49
CA PHE A 673 30.52 -3.14 -8.64
C PHE A 673 29.98 -4.39 -9.32
N ASP A 674 30.29 -5.55 -8.74
CA ASP A 674 29.97 -6.87 -9.28
C ASP A 674 28.81 -7.49 -8.51
N PHE A 675 27.66 -7.58 -9.18
CA PHE A 675 26.41 -8.17 -8.69
C PHE A 675 26.23 -9.60 -9.22
N SER A 676 27.26 -10.22 -9.81
CA SER A 676 27.14 -11.55 -10.42
C SER A 676 26.88 -12.68 -9.41
N GLN A 677 27.06 -12.41 -8.12
CA GLN A 677 26.71 -13.33 -7.02
C GLN A 677 25.40 -12.91 -6.32
N SER A 678 24.78 -11.84 -6.79
CA SER A 678 23.57 -11.24 -6.23
C SER A 678 22.63 -10.86 -7.38
N TYR A 679 22.11 -9.63 -7.37
CA TYR A 679 21.18 -9.10 -8.35
C TYR A 679 21.46 -7.61 -8.53
N LEU A 680 21.66 -7.16 -9.78
CA LEU A 680 21.73 -5.74 -10.15
C LEU A 680 20.30 -5.20 -10.36
N PRO A 681 19.79 -4.37 -9.44
CA PRO A 681 18.46 -3.80 -9.57
C PRO A 681 18.38 -2.78 -10.71
N VAL A 682 17.23 -2.78 -11.39
CA VAL A 682 16.93 -1.78 -12.41
C VAL A 682 17.01 -0.36 -11.82
N GLY A 683 17.79 0.48 -12.48
CA GLY A 683 17.98 1.87 -12.11
C GLY A 683 19.13 2.12 -11.13
N VAL A 684 19.90 1.12 -10.69
CA VAL A 684 21.17 1.37 -9.96
C VAL A 684 22.11 2.21 -10.81
N PHE A 685 22.34 1.83 -12.07
CA PHE A 685 23.18 2.62 -12.98
C PHE A 685 22.67 4.04 -13.15
N SER A 686 21.36 4.22 -13.42
CA SER A 686 20.74 5.54 -13.55
C SER A 686 20.96 6.44 -12.35
N ARG A 687 20.91 5.89 -11.13
CA ARG A 687 21.16 6.64 -9.89
C ARG A 687 22.63 6.97 -9.68
N LEU A 688 23.53 6.04 -10.04
CA LEU A 688 24.97 6.33 -10.07
C LEU A 688 25.27 7.45 -11.08
N VAL A 689 24.61 7.46 -12.25
CA VAL A 689 24.71 8.58 -13.20
C VAL A 689 24.23 9.88 -12.57
N CYS A 690 23.09 9.91 -11.85
CA CYS A 690 22.64 11.10 -11.11
C CYS A 690 23.69 11.63 -10.14
N LEU A 691 24.29 10.74 -9.32
CA LEU A 691 25.31 11.12 -8.34
C LEU A 691 26.56 11.70 -9.02
N CYS A 692 27.05 11.04 -10.08
CA CYS A 692 28.18 11.56 -10.84
C CYS A 692 27.88 12.91 -11.50
N VAL A 693 26.69 13.06 -12.10
CA VAL A 693 26.22 14.30 -12.75
C VAL A 693 26.16 15.45 -11.76
N GLY A 694 25.58 15.23 -10.57
CA GLY A 694 25.55 16.23 -9.50
C GLY A 694 26.97 16.65 -9.09
N TYR A 695 27.82 15.69 -8.76
CA TYR A 695 29.18 15.97 -8.31
C TYR A 695 30.05 16.71 -9.36
N CYS A 696 30.08 16.21 -10.59
CA CYS A 696 30.89 16.87 -11.64
C CYS A 696 30.30 18.23 -12.02
N GLY A 697 28.98 18.38 -11.95
CA GLY A 697 28.31 19.64 -12.26
C GLY A 697 28.64 20.76 -11.27
N VAL A 698 28.78 20.45 -9.98
CA VAL A 698 29.21 21.43 -8.96
C VAL A 698 30.65 21.90 -9.19
N ASN A 699 31.49 21.03 -9.74
CA ASN A 699 32.89 21.31 -10.02
C ASN A 699 33.16 21.74 -11.47
N ALA A 700 32.11 21.85 -12.29
CA ALA A 700 32.23 22.21 -13.69
C ALA A 700 32.48 23.71 -13.85
N SER A 701 33.34 24.06 -14.80
CA SER A 701 33.51 25.43 -15.31
C SER A 701 32.96 25.53 -16.73
N SER A 702 32.91 26.75 -17.29
CA SER A 702 32.52 26.98 -18.69
C SER A 702 33.44 26.29 -19.72
N LYS A 703 34.64 25.85 -19.30
CA LYS A 703 35.60 25.12 -20.14
C LYS A 703 35.51 23.60 -19.97
N THR A 704 34.74 23.12 -18.99
CA THR A 704 34.58 21.68 -18.76
C THR A 704 33.71 21.08 -19.87
N PRO A 705 34.13 19.99 -20.53
CA PRO A 705 33.33 19.36 -21.58
C PRO A 705 31.96 18.89 -21.06
N GLU A 706 30.93 18.98 -21.90
CA GLU A 706 29.60 18.47 -21.55
C GLU A 706 29.60 16.94 -21.41
N PRO A 707 28.89 16.39 -20.40
CA PRO A 707 28.74 14.94 -20.25
C PRO A 707 28.14 14.26 -21.47
N ILE A 708 28.64 13.07 -21.78
CA ILE A 708 28.06 12.18 -22.79
C ILE A 708 27.26 11.11 -22.05
N LEU A 709 25.93 11.16 -22.14
CA LEU A 709 25.03 10.33 -21.34
C LEU A 709 24.16 9.42 -22.21
N HIS A 710 24.18 8.14 -21.88
CA HIS A 710 23.38 7.09 -22.49
C HIS A 710 22.83 6.15 -21.40
N LYS A 711 21.87 5.30 -21.76
CA LYS A 711 21.17 4.42 -20.83
C LYS A 711 22.07 3.45 -20.06
N ASN A 712 23.17 3.01 -20.68
CA ASN A 712 24.11 2.04 -20.13
C ASN A 712 25.57 2.52 -20.14
N ASN A 713 25.82 3.78 -20.55
CA ASN A 713 27.16 4.36 -20.68
C ASN A 713 27.11 5.86 -20.36
N ALA A 714 27.97 6.35 -19.48
CA ALA A 714 28.07 7.78 -19.18
C ALA A 714 29.52 8.20 -19.07
N GLN A 715 29.91 9.29 -19.74
CA GLN A 715 31.26 9.86 -19.70
C GLN A 715 31.21 11.29 -19.20
N MET A 716 32.11 11.60 -18.27
CA MET A 716 32.08 12.81 -17.49
C MET A 716 33.49 13.27 -17.14
N TRP A 717 33.66 14.58 -16.96
CA TRP A 717 34.95 15.19 -16.63
C TRP A 717 34.93 15.75 -15.22
N LEU A 718 35.95 15.42 -14.44
CA LEU A 718 36.10 15.88 -13.05
C LEU A 718 36.61 17.32 -12.96
N ASN A 719 37.24 17.83 -14.02
CA ASN A 719 37.78 19.18 -14.12
C ASN A 719 37.98 19.56 -15.60
N GLU A 720 38.57 20.73 -15.87
CA GLU A 720 38.84 21.24 -17.22
C GLU A 720 39.82 20.38 -18.04
N ASN A 721 40.58 19.48 -17.41
CA ASN A 721 41.52 18.62 -18.12
C ASN A 721 40.77 17.47 -18.80
N GLU A 722 40.86 17.40 -20.13
CA GLU A 722 40.23 16.35 -20.94
C GLU A 722 40.64 14.92 -20.51
N ASN A 723 41.81 14.77 -19.89
CA ASN A 723 42.31 13.48 -19.40
C ASN A 723 41.74 13.09 -18.01
N SER A 724 41.07 13.99 -17.29
CA SER A 724 40.42 13.71 -15.99
C SER A 724 39.01 13.15 -16.18
N LYS A 725 38.87 12.13 -17.02
CA LYS A 725 37.59 11.56 -17.43
C LYS A 725 37.21 10.33 -16.60
N VAL A 726 35.95 10.29 -16.18
CA VAL A 726 35.31 9.12 -15.56
C VAL A 726 34.26 8.56 -16.51
N THR A 727 34.27 7.25 -16.70
CA THR A 727 33.29 6.53 -17.51
C THR A 727 32.54 5.51 -16.65
N LEU A 728 31.22 5.65 -16.57
CA LEU A 728 30.34 4.64 -16.02
C LEU A 728 29.82 3.73 -17.14
N LEU A 729 29.85 2.42 -16.95
CA LEU A 729 29.32 1.45 -17.90
C LEU A 729 28.55 0.35 -17.18
N GLU A 730 27.29 0.12 -17.56
CA GLU A 730 26.53 -1.04 -17.16
C GLU A 730 26.70 -2.17 -18.19
N ASN A 731 27.07 -3.36 -17.73
CA ASN A 731 27.13 -4.54 -18.58
C ASN A 731 26.78 -5.80 -17.78
N LYS A 732 25.66 -6.44 -18.12
CA LYS A 732 25.10 -7.59 -17.41
C LYS A 732 24.94 -7.25 -15.91
N GLN A 733 25.47 -8.09 -15.02
CA GLN A 733 25.41 -7.90 -13.56
C GLN A 733 26.58 -7.05 -13.01
N LYS A 734 27.14 -6.13 -13.80
CA LYS A 734 28.30 -5.32 -13.40
C LYS A 734 28.13 -3.87 -13.79
N VAL A 735 28.52 -2.99 -12.86
CA VAL A 735 28.70 -1.56 -13.14
C VAL A 735 30.17 -1.22 -13.01
N TRP A 736 30.75 -0.69 -14.08
CA TRP A 736 32.14 -0.31 -14.18
C TRP A 736 32.27 1.19 -14.01
N VAL A 737 33.20 1.62 -13.17
CA VAL A 737 33.70 2.99 -13.06
C VAL A 737 35.14 2.98 -13.55
N VAL A 738 35.37 3.56 -14.72
CA VAL A 738 36.68 3.57 -15.38
C VAL A 738 37.27 4.97 -15.33
N VAL A 739 38.56 5.03 -15.02
CA VAL A 739 39.33 6.26 -14.91
C VAL A 739 40.54 6.17 -15.82
N GLU A 740 40.60 7.02 -16.85
CA GLU A 740 41.64 6.91 -17.88
C GLU A 740 43.02 7.41 -17.41
N HIS A 741 43.08 8.26 -16.38
CA HIS A 741 44.33 8.85 -15.89
C HIS A 741 44.55 8.64 -14.39
N SER A 742 45.72 8.09 -14.02
CA SER A 742 46.03 7.66 -12.64
C SER A 742 46.06 8.80 -11.62
N SER A 743 46.31 10.04 -12.06
CA SER A 743 46.33 11.21 -11.17
C SER A 743 44.99 11.52 -10.51
N VAL A 744 43.87 11.01 -11.04
CA VAL A 744 42.53 11.18 -10.48
C VAL A 744 41.91 9.87 -9.99
N ALA A 745 42.68 8.77 -9.97
CA ALA A 745 42.19 7.46 -9.52
C ALA A 745 41.74 7.45 -8.05
N HIS A 746 42.43 8.20 -7.18
CA HIS A 746 42.03 8.39 -5.79
C HIS A 746 40.66 9.07 -5.66
N ILE A 747 40.40 10.10 -6.48
CA ILE A 747 39.13 10.86 -6.47
C ILE A 747 37.99 9.95 -6.96
N ALA A 748 38.25 9.16 -7.99
CA ALA A 748 37.27 8.22 -8.50
C ALA A 748 36.96 7.08 -7.50
N LEU A 749 37.95 6.62 -6.72
CA LEU A 749 37.72 5.64 -5.65
C LEU A 749 36.83 6.23 -4.55
N SER A 750 37.18 7.42 -4.03
CA SER A 750 36.40 8.07 -2.97
C SER A 750 34.97 8.39 -3.46
N MET A 751 34.83 8.91 -4.67
CA MET A 751 33.55 9.10 -5.34
C MET A 751 32.76 7.79 -5.46
N SER A 752 33.37 6.71 -5.97
CA SER A 752 32.69 5.42 -6.16
C SER A 752 32.12 4.86 -4.86
N LEU A 753 32.88 4.94 -3.76
CA LEU A 753 32.43 4.47 -2.45
C LEU A 753 31.33 5.36 -1.87
N ALA A 754 31.50 6.68 -1.96
CA ALA A 754 30.49 7.63 -1.49
C ALA A 754 29.19 7.51 -2.28
N MET A 755 29.26 7.27 -3.60
CA MET A 755 28.09 7.03 -4.44
C MET A 755 27.32 5.79 -4.02
N MET A 756 27.99 4.66 -3.76
CA MET A 756 27.31 3.45 -3.30
C MET A 756 26.73 3.61 -1.90
N SER A 757 27.44 4.31 -1.01
CA SER A 757 26.92 4.65 0.32
C SER A 757 25.65 5.49 0.19
N LYS A 758 25.66 6.51 -0.66
CA LYS A 758 24.53 7.40 -0.88
C LYS A 758 23.36 6.71 -1.56
N LEU A 759 23.63 5.86 -2.55
CA LEU A 759 22.65 5.02 -3.21
C LEU A 759 21.89 4.12 -2.24
N ASN A 760 22.61 3.50 -1.29
CA ASN A 760 22.01 2.67 -0.26
C ASN A 760 21.15 3.49 0.70
N GLU A 761 21.66 4.63 1.18
CA GLU A 761 20.92 5.53 2.08
C GLU A 761 19.61 6.05 1.44
N ASP A 762 19.68 6.45 0.18
CA ASP A 762 18.63 7.27 -0.44
C ASP A 762 17.63 6.48 -1.29
N ALA A 763 17.99 5.28 -1.77
CA ALA A 763 17.14 4.57 -2.73
C ALA A 763 17.10 3.05 -2.62
N MET A 764 18.18 2.39 -2.22
CA MET A 764 18.26 0.91 -2.29
C MET A 764 18.12 0.22 -0.93
N GLY A 765 18.37 0.94 0.17
CA GLY A 765 18.42 0.37 1.52
C GLY A 765 19.64 -0.54 1.74
N ASP A 766 19.74 -1.09 2.95
CA ASP A 766 20.88 -1.94 3.36
C ASP A 766 20.89 -3.34 2.72
N GLY A 767 19.82 -3.70 2.00
CA GLY A 767 19.67 -5.01 1.36
C GLY A 767 20.51 -5.22 0.11
N LEU A 768 21.12 -4.17 -0.46
CA LEU A 768 21.89 -4.29 -1.70
C LEU A 768 23.24 -4.98 -1.48
N GLU A 769 23.44 -6.12 -2.15
CA GLU A 769 24.67 -6.91 -2.06
C GLU A 769 25.48 -6.80 -3.36
N TYR A 770 26.79 -6.55 -3.24
CA TYR A 770 27.72 -6.49 -4.36
C TYR A 770 29.15 -6.74 -3.88
N ALA A 771 29.99 -7.26 -4.77
CA ALA A 771 31.43 -7.30 -4.57
C ALA A 771 32.08 -6.08 -5.23
N THR A 772 33.20 -5.61 -4.67
CA THR A 772 33.98 -4.52 -5.26
C THR A 772 35.27 -5.09 -5.84
N LEU A 773 35.52 -4.84 -7.13
CA LEU A 773 36.77 -5.17 -7.79
C LEU A 773 37.53 -3.89 -8.09
N ILE A 774 38.78 -3.82 -7.66
CA ILE A 774 39.70 -2.72 -7.97
C ILE A 774 40.78 -3.29 -8.90
N VAL A 775 40.90 -2.72 -10.09
CA VAL A 775 41.90 -3.10 -11.08
C VAL A 775 42.79 -1.89 -11.36
N THR A 776 44.06 -1.96 -10.98
CA THR A 776 45.04 -0.90 -11.23
C THR A 776 46.25 -1.46 -11.99
N GLY A 777 46.50 -0.93 -13.18
CA GLY A 777 47.53 -1.47 -14.09
C GLY A 777 47.40 -2.98 -14.33
N LYS A 778 48.36 -3.78 -13.81
CA LYS A 778 48.37 -5.26 -13.90
C LYS A 778 47.85 -5.98 -12.64
N LYS A 779 47.48 -5.26 -11.58
CA LYS A 779 47.05 -5.85 -10.31
C LYS A 779 45.53 -5.73 -10.18
N ALA A 780 44.89 -6.79 -9.68
CA ALA A 780 43.46 -6.81 -9.38
C ALA A 780 43.25 -7.28 -7.94
N ILE A 781 42.42 -6.54 -7.19
CA ILE A 781 42.02 -6.89 -5.83
C ILE A 781 40.50 -6.99 -5.79
N ARG A 782 39.99 -8.07 -5.19
CA ARG A 782 38.56 -8.31 -4.99
C ARG A 782 38.22 -8.24 -3.51
N PHE A 783 37.23 -7.42 -3.17
CA PHE A 783 36.63 -7.37 -1.85
C PHE A 783 35.24 -8.01 -1.93
N VAL A 784 35.01 -9.05 -1.12
CA VAL A 784 33.76 -9.83 -1.10
C VAL A 784 32.76 -9.31 -0.06
N ASP A 785 33.16 -8.37 0.80
CA ASP A 785 32.29 -7.77 1.82
C ASP A 785 32.52 -6.24 1.87
N ALA A 786 31.95 -5.53 0.90
CA ALA A 786 32.08 -4.08 0.77
C ALA A 786 31.30 -3.29 1.85
N LYS A 787 30.37 -3.95 2.57
CA LYS A 787 29.54 -3.31 3.62
C LYS A 787 30.36 -2.86 4.82
N LYS A 788 31.52 -3.48 5.09
CA LYS A 788 32.38 -3.13 6.23
C LYS A 788 33.26 -1.90 6.01
N GLN A 789 33.32 -1.34 4.79
CA GLN A 789 34.03 -0.10 4.41
C GLN A 789 35.36 0.20 5.15
N ARG A 790 36.14 -0.82 5.55
CA ARG A 790 37.49 -0.63 6.08
C ARG A 790 38.47 -0.74 4.93
N LEU A 791 38.87 0.40 4.39
CA LEU A 791 40.07 0.51 3.58
C LEU A 791 41.27 0.69 4.51
N GLU A 792 42.18 -0.28 4.53
CA GLU A 792 43.51 -0.07 5.11
C GLU A 792 44.38 0.78 4.16
N PRO A 793 45.34 1.57 4.68
CA PRO A 793 46.17 2.45 3.86
C PRO A 793 47.07 1.62 2.93
N TRP A 794 46.86 1.77 1.63
CA TRP A 794 47.62 1.06 0.61
C TRP A 794 48.87 1.86 0.23
N PHE A 795 50.00 1.63 0.91
CA PHE A 795 51.33 1.90 0.33
C PHE A 795 52.32 0.79 0.68
N HIS A 796 52.48 -0.15 -0.24
CA HIS A 796 53.78 -0.72 -0.55
C HIS A 796 54.10 -0.38 -2.01
N THR A 797 54.91 0.66 -2.19
CA THR A 797 55.70 0.80 -3.41
C THR A 797 56.90 -0.13 -3.28
N SER A 798 56.96 -1.14 -4.14
CA SER A 798 58.22 -1.80 -4.47
C SER A 798 59.07 -0.79 -5.22
N GLU A 799 59.84 0.01 -4.47
CA GLU A 799 61.13 0.62 -4.79
C GLU A 799 61.36 1.77 -3.81
N GLY A 800 62.49 1.70 -3.11
CA GLY A 800 62.89 2.68 -2.11
C GLY A 800 63.24 4.01 -2.77
N GLN A 801 62.26 4.87 -2.97
CA GLN A 801 62.46 6.32 -3.07
C GLN A 801 61.31 7.03 -2.35
N THR A 802 61.68 7.78 -1.31
CA THR A 802 60.82 8.75 -0.65
C THR A 802 60.53 9.90 -1.61
N GLU A 803 59.39 9.88 -2.31
CA GLU A 803 58.86 11.05 -3.02
C GLU A 803 58.36 12.11 -2.02
N LYS A 804 59.28 12.96 -1.55
CA LYS A 804 58.95 14.32 -1.10
C LYS A 804 58.69 15.17 -2.35
N ASN A 805 57.46 15.18 -2.86
CA ASN A 805 56.85 16.28 -3.63
C ASN A 805 55.61 15.80 -4.36
N ARG A 806 54.42 15.84 -3.73
CA ARG A 806 53.16 16.09 -4.44
C ARG A 806 52.25 16.97 -3.57
N ASN A 807 51.77 18.01 -4.24
CA ASN A 807 50.82 19.06 -3.88
C ASN A 807 49.79 18.69 -2.77
N PRO A 808 49.58 19.50 -1.72
CA PRO A 808 48.66 19.18 -0.60
C PRO A 808 47.16 19.27 -0.92
N GLN A 809 46.75 19.57 -2.17
CA GLN A 809 45.39 20.02 -2.49
C GLN A 809 44.37 18.94 -2.92
N ALA A 810 44.69 17.64 -2.89
CA ALA A 810 43.72 16.61 -3.25
C ALA A 810 43.43 15.64 -2.10
N LYS A 811 42.96 16.16 -0.97
CA LYS A 811 42.16 15.40 -0.02
C LYS A 811 40.71 15.82 -0.21
N ILE A 812 40.00 15.15 -1.12
CA ILE A 812 38.54 15.18 -1.12
C ILE A 812 38.13 13.96 -0.30
N GLY A 813 37.77 14.18 0.95
CA GLY A 813 37.20 13.14 1.81
C GLY A 813 35.83 12.69 1.29
N VAL A 814 35.36 11.53 1.76
CA VAL A 814 33.98 11.07 1.51
C VAL A 814 32.97 12.15 1.93
N GLU A 815 33.26 12.90 3.00
CA GLU A 815 32.46 14.02 3.48
C GLU A 815 32.42 15.21 2.50
N ASP A 816 33.55 15.55 1.86
CA ASP A 816 33.61 16.63 0.86
C ASP A 816 32.83 16.26 -0.42
N PHE A 817 32.86 14.98 -0.81
CA PHE A 817 32.04 14.48 -1.92
C PHE A 817 30.54 14.57 -1.60
N LEU A 818 30.14 14.12 -0.40
CA LEU A 818 28.75 14.15 0.04
C LEU A 818 28.25 15.57 0.28
N ALA A 819 29.11 16.52 0.65
CA ALA A 819 28.75 17.93 0.80
C ALA A 819 28.60 18.66 -0.55
N ALA A 820 29.33 18.20 -1.58
CA ALA A 820 29.21 18.76 -2.93
C ALA A 820 27.92 18.32 -3.65
N PHE A 821 27.38 17.14 -3.33
CA PHE A 821 26.12 16.61 -3.84
C PHE A 821 24.92 17.11 -3.01
#